data_AF-A0A7C1TFM2-F1
#
_entry.id   AF-A0A7C1TFM2-F1
#
_cell.length_a   1.000
_cell.length_b   1.000
_cell.length_c   1.000
_cell.angle_alpha   90.00
_cell.angle_beta   90.00
_cell.angle_gamma   90.00
#
_symmetry.space_group_name_H-M   'P 1'
#
loop_
_entity.id
_entity.type
_entity.pdbx_description
1 polymer ?
#
loop_
_entity_poly.entity_id
_entity_poly.type
_entity_poly.pdbx_seq_one_letter_code
_entity_poly.pdbx_strand_id
1 'polypeptide(L)'
;MVHGFSIHEFLERWGRSLLINILVMACFQVSADPLAETREVLFSCDASQLDCEQGEIAKQAADLRSPAAMYEYVRNTHEYTLYQGSRSNTINTWLGKRGSDVDIASVLIAMYRSQAIPARYAVGVVSAPATEVANWLGVKNVSLATAIMDDQGIQKVKLTTDGTTRVIEFEHAWVQVQVPYDDYRGAFATTINCTTTPEYCQWINIDPSWKQRKFNNTSIDIYGVVNFDYTRYYNAIKNNDPEYRDKNPTEIYEAQILDYLKANFPGKTLNDVADPGVIIPVHDGILPASLPYKVISNINTYDSIVLHDADTTQKGWAKFLTIRYSLGAFTFTGSLVGPFILSSSSDPIALADLSTKRITLSYFEGNQISGDPYEHHQMVVRLDGQIIDTPILIAWQNDQAQYLGRLFDVTFELDGAPSTTGGSDNIISATYRNLMFGGYYVIGTGGDTSNWSQVHRAAKQLLQANETYPIVNNGTGIPYVDSNGNGVIDTGEGRLLDDPVAQDALTGGLLNVAMSQYYSRFVENTRHLDALNHVISPIEGFVGIVSSTYDVDYLGTTAFSVMPGGLLIDMKGQQFSGAWRNDSPATFANAHFELIGHAMSSLEHEIWQEITGFDAVSTVRGIQMALANGTQLLDLTTGSATEINGMYGNFGFTSQPQSPFSISVRDVFSTRPTTWSHSSTAGDDGFTMLKKLPSSVNDPRSAQLTYSNTFLYDN
;
A
#
# COMPACT_ATOMS: atom_id res chain seq x y z
N MET A 1 14.22 38.68 -58.44
CA MET A 1 13.08 39.61 -58.47
C MET A 1 12.14 39.17 -57.35
N VAL A 2 11.75 40.13 -56.52
CA VAL A 2 11.24 40.00 -55.15
C VAL A 2 9.88 39.30 -55.09
N HIS A 3 9.69 38.42 -54.09
CA HIS A 3 8.53 38.24 -53.21
C HIS A 3 8.84 36.98 -52.38
N GLY A 4 8.90 36.97 -51.05
CA GLY A 4 8.21 37.77 -50.04
C GLY A 4 7.80 36.77 -48.96
N PHE A 5 8.79 36.19 -48.25
CA PHE A 5 8.53 35.25 -47.16
C PHE A 5 7.89 36.03 -46.01
N SER A 6 6.62 35.77 -45.76
CA SER A 6 5.88 36.33 -44.64
C SER A 6 6.47 35.78 -43.34
N ILE A 7 7.05 36.67 -42.53
CA ILE A 7 7.45 36.42 -41.13
C ILE A 7 6.25 35.95 -40.28
N HIS A 8 5.02 36.07 -40.78
CA HIS A 8 3.81 35.61 -40.09
C HIS A 8 3.61 34.08 -40.14
N GLU A 9 3.99 33.40 -41.23
CA GLU A 9 3.86 31.92 -41.32
C GLU A 9 4.97 31.18 -40.56
N PHE A 10 6.11 31.82 -40.32
CA PHE A 10 7.19 31.24 -39.52
C PHE A 10 6.92 31.37 -38.01
N LEU A 11 6.14 32.37 -37.58
CA LEU A 11 5.76 32.59 -36.17
C LEU A 11 4.50 31.80 -35.75
N GLU A 12 3.59 31.46 -36.66
CA GLU A 12 2.42 30.62 -36.32
C GLU A 12 2.77 29.14 -36.14
N ARG A 13 3.83 28.63 -36.78
CA ARG A 13 4.23 27.21 -36.72
C ARG A 13 5.15 26.87 -35.54
N TRP A 14 5.87 27.86 -35.00
CA TRP A 14 6.63 27.74 -33.75
C TRP A 14 5.91 28.31 -32.53
N GLY A 15 4.84 29.09 -32.73
CA GLY A 15 3.98 29.59 -31.65
C GLY A 15 3.02 28.54 -31.06
N ARG A 16 2.82 27.38 -31.71
CA ARG A 16 1.95 26.30 -31.20
C ARG A 16 2.68 25.19 -30.44
N SER A 17 4.00 25.08 -30.56
CA SER A 17 4.81 24.11 -29.80
C SER A 17 5.45 24.70 -28.52
N LEU A 18 5.29 26.00 -28.26
CA LEU A 18 5.67 26.63 -26.99
C LEU A 18 4.48 26.89 -26.04
N LEU A 19 3.25 26.55 -26.46
CA LEU A 19 2.02 26.74 -25.69
C LEU A 19 1.37 25.41 -25.23
N ILE A 20 2.05 24.27 -25.43
CA ILE A 20 1.63 22.93 -24.95
C ILE A 20 2.72 22.32 -24.04
N ASN A 21 3.39 23.18 -23.25
CA ASN A 21 4.25 22.76 -22.13
C ASN A 21 4.02 23.64 -20.88
N ILE A 22 2.84 24.26 -20.77
CA ILE A 22 2.38 24.95 -19.56
C ILE A 22 0.90 24.56 -19.34
N LEU A 23 0.70 23.33 -18.88
CA LEU A 23 -0.51 22.79 -18.24
C LEU A 23 0.02 21.52 -17.54
N VAL A 24 0.08 21.35 -16.22
CA VAL A 24 -0.65 21.95 -15.11
C VAL A 24 0.31 22.06 -13.92
N MET A 25 0.97 23.20 -13.76
CA MET A 25 1.11 23.77 -12.42
C MET A 25 0.15 24.94 -12.38
N ALA A 26 -1.13 24.65 -12.62
CA ALA A 26 -2.17 25.55 -12.15
C ALA A 26 -2.02 25.51 -10.63
N CYS A 27 -1.42 26.57 -10.10
CA CYS A 27 -1.74 27.02 -8.76
C CYS A 27 -3.25 27.25 -8.79
N PHE A 28 -4.03 26.19 -8.56
CA PHE A 28 -5.41 26.33 -8.15
C PHE A 28 -5.29 27.18 -6.90
N GLN A 29 -5.65 28.46 -7.02
CA GLN A 29 -6.18 29.12 -5.85
C GLN A 29 -7.39 28.28 -5.48
N VAL A 30 -7.19 27.31 -4.59
CA VAL A 30 -8.26 26.56 -3.96
C VAL A 30 -9.07 27.62 -3.26
N SER A 31 -10.14 28.07 -3.90
CA SER A 31 -11.10 28.95 -3.27
C SER A 31 -11.62 28.19 -2.06
N ALA A 32 -11.51 28.78 -0.87
CA ALA A 32 -12.14 28.25 0.32
C ALA A 32 -13.65 28.10 0.04
N ASP A 33 -14.10 26.86 -0.08
CA ASP A 33 -15.49 26.52 -0.35
C ASP A 33 -15.85 25.27 0.47
N PRO A 34 -16.62 25.42 1.57
CA PRO A 34 -17.03 24.31 2.41
C PRO A 34 -18.11 23.42 1.77
N LEU A 35 -18.42 23.62 0.48
CA LEU A 35 -19.25 22.75 -0.35
C LEU A 35 -18.48 22.07 -1.50
N ALA A 36 -17.22 22.43 -1.76
CA ALA A 36 -16.49 21.89 -2.90
C ALA A 36 -16.04 20.43 -2.70
N GLU A 37 -15.92 19.71 -3.82
CA GLU A 37 -15.19 18.45 -3.87
C GLU A 37 -13.68 18.68 -3.80
N THR A 38 -12.98 17.67 -3.29
CA THR A 38 -11.52 17.59 -3.26
C THR A 38 -11.11 16.16 -3.59
N ARG A 39 -9.82 15.88 -3.79
CA ARG A 39 -9.38 14.50 -4.07
C ARG A 39 -9.74 13.53 -2.94
N GLU A 40 -9.76 14.00 -1.69
CA GLU A 40 -10.14 13.20 -0.54
C GLU A 40 -11.64 13.16 -0.32
N VAL A 41 -12.36 14.27 -0.59
CA VAL A 41 -13.80 14.44 -0.40
C VAL A 41 -14.54 14.37 -1.74
N LEU A 42 -14.95 13.16 -2.12
CA LEU A 42 -15.72 12.86 -3.34
C LEU A 42 -17.16 12.46 -2.98
N PHE A 43 -18.16 13.02 -3.65
CA PHE A 43 -19.59 12.75 -3.42
C PHE A 43 -20.50 13.02 -4.63
N SER A 44 -19.98 13.58 -5.71
CA SER A 44 -20.70 13.87 -6.94
C SER A 44 -20.38 12.83 -8.00
N CYS A 45 -21.35 12.58 -8.88
CA CYS A 45 -21.17 11.74 -10.05
C CYS A 45 -21.34 12.56 -11.31
N ASP A 46 -20.54 12.27 -12.33
CA ASP A 46 -20.89 12.64 -13.68
C ASP A 46 -22.20 11.94 -14.06
N ALA A 47 -23.19 12.71 -14.52
CA ALA A 47 -24.49 12.19 -14.90
C ALA A 47 -24.43 11.16 -16.06
N SER A 48 -23.30 11.07 -16.76
CA SER A 48 -23.04 10.09 -17.82
C SER A 48 -22.46 8.76 -17.32
N GLN A 49 -22.01 8.66 -16.07
CA GLN A 49 -21.46 7.43 -15.50
C GLN A 49 -22.54 6.57 -14.85
N LEU A 50 -22.85 5.43 -15.47
CA LEU A 50 -23.62 4.35 -14.85
C LEU A 50 -22.73 3.69 -13.77
N ASP A 51 -23.24 3.56 -12.54
CA ASP A 51 -22.55 2.94 -11.39
C ASP A 51 -21.38 3.74 -10.77
N CYS A 52 -21.49 5.06 -10.68
CA CYS A 52 -20.55 5.88 -9.93
C CYS A 52 -20.72 5.69 -8.40
N GLU A 53 -19.69 5.18 -7.73
CA GLU A 53 -19.71 4.83 -6.30
C GLU A 53 -19.89 6.05 -5.38
N GLN A 54 -19.39 7.22 -5.79
CA GLN A 54 -19.56 8.50 -5.08
C GLN A 54 -21.05 8.84 -4.89
N GLY A 55 -21.90 8.44 -5.85
CA GLY A 55 -23.33 8.72 -5.84
C GLY A 55 -24.07 7.92 -4.78
N GLU A 56 -23.55 6.76 -4.38
CA GLU A 56 -24.10 5.98 -3.29
C GLU A 56 -23.90 6.69 -1.93
N ILE A 57 -22.84 7.50 -1.78
CA ILE A 57 -22.63 8.35 -0.59
C ILE A 57 -23.72 9.43 -0.52
N ALA A 58 -23.97 10.13 -1.62
CA ALA A 58 -25.00 11.17 -1.70
C ALA A 58 -26.42 10.60 -1.49
N LYS A 59 -26.70 9.43 -2.06
CA LYS A 59 -27.95 8.70 -1.88
C LYS A 59 -28.14 8.23 -0.44
N GLN A 60 -27.11 7.65 0.18
CA GLN A 60 -27.13 7.25 1.59
C GLN A 60 -27.39 8.47 2.50
N ALA A 61 -26.76 9.61 2.20
CA ALA A 61 -27.01 10.85 2.94
C ALA A 61 -28.48 11.31 2.80
N ALA A 62 -29.03 11.32 1.58
CA ALA A 62 -30.44 11.65 1.34
C ALA A 62 -31.41 10.70 2.08
N ASP A 63 -31.10 9.40 2.11
CA ASP A 63 -31.91 8.38 2.78
C ASP A 63 -31.91 8.53 4.31
N LEU A 64 -30.80 8.98 4.89
CA LEU A 64 -30.69 9.29 6.33
C LEU A 64 -31.44 10.56 6.74
N ARG A 65 -31.73 11.45 5.79
CA ARG A 65 -32.59 12.66 5.88
C ARG A 65 -32.14 13.78 6.81
N SER A 66 -31.41 13.53 7.89
CA SER A 66 -31.01 14.56 8.86
C SER A 66 -29.51 14.58 9.14
N PRO A 67 -28.95 15.75 9.52
CA PRO A 67 -27.53 15.84 9.85
C PRO A 67 -27.09 14.91 11.00
N ALA A 68 -27.95 14.72 12.00
CA ALA A 68 -27.70 13.81 13.11
C ALA A 68 -27.64 12.35 12.67
N ALA A 69 -28.56 11.92 11.79
CA ALA A 69 -28.57 10.55 11.28
C ALA A 69 -27.32 10.25 10.43
N MET A 70 -26.83 11.21 9.66
CA MET A 70 -25.56 11.11 8.92
C MET A 70 -24.37 10.91 9.87
N TYR A 71 -24.27 11.75 10.91
CA TYR A 71 -23.24 11.65 11.94
C TYR A 71 -23.25 10.27 12.63
N GLU A 72 -24.41 9.86 13.12
CA GLU A 72 -24.59 8.58 13.82
C GLU A 72 -24.26 7.39 12.92
N TYR A 73 -24.68 7.43 11.65
CA TYR A 73 -24.34 6.39 10.69
C TYR A 73 -22.82 6.23 10.56
N VAL A 74 -22.09 7.31 10.26
CA VAL A 74 -20.63 7.24 10.07
C VAL A 74 -19.95 6.80 11.37
N ARG A 75 -20.32 7.42 12.50
CA ARG A 75 -19.74 7.12 13.82
C ARG A 75 -19.90 5.64 14.19
N ASN A 76 -21.08 5.08 13.98
CA ASN A 76 -21.42 3.73 14.43
C ASN A 76 -20.95 2.63 13.48
N THR A 77 -20.62 2.96 12.23
CA THR A 77 -20.30 1.95 11.20
C THR A 77 -18.85 1.94 10.77
N HIS A 78 -18.12 3.05 10.88
CA HIS A 78 -16.74 3.14 10.41
C HIS A 78 -15.76 2.90 11.57
N GLU A 79 -14.82 1.97 11.42
CA GLU A 79 -13.79 1.73 12.44
C GLU A 79 -12.64 2.71 12.31
N TYR A 80 -12.13 3.21 13.45
CA TYR A 80 -10.92 4.03 13.47
C TYR A 80 -9.68 3.14 13.29
N THR A 81 -8.73 3.64 12.52
CA THR A 81 -7.37 3.11 12.44
C THR A 81 -6.37 4.19 12.84
N LEU A 82 -5.36 3.78 13.61
CA LEU A 82 -4.26 4.63 14.03
C LEU A 82 -3.20 4.84 12.92
N TYR A 83 -3.35 5.90 12.14
CA TYR A 83 -2.27 6.50 11.34
C TYR A 83 -2.52 8.00 11.16
N GLN A 84 -1.46 8.78 10.95
CA GLN A 84 -1.56 10.22 10.74
C GLN A 84 -1.96 10.58 9.30
N GLY A 85 -2.88 11.53 9.17
CA GLY A 85 -3.26 12.12 7.89
C GLY A 85 -4.23 11.28 7.06
N SER A 86 -4.30 11.59 5.76
CA SER A 86 -5.18 10.90 4.81
C SER A 86 -4.40 9.94 3.91
N ARG A 87 -4.89 8.70 3.86
CA ARG A 87 -4.39 7.66 2.95
C ARG A 87 -5.49 7.10 2.05
N SER A 88 -6.74 7.47 2.29
CA SER A 88 -7.92 6.90 1.64
C SER A 88 -8.96 7.97 1.37
N ASN A 89 -9.42 8.06 0.13
CA ASN A 89 -10.51 8.97 -0.20
C ASN A 89 -11.86 8.44 0.33
N THR A 90 -12.90 9.26 0.23
CA THR A 90 -14.23 8.93 0.75
C THR A 90 -14.83 7.64 0.20
N ILE A 91 -14.59 7.32 -1.07
CA ILE A 91 -15.14 6.10 -1.69
C ILE A 91 -14.58 4.87 -0.99
N ASN A 92 -13.25 4.79 -0.88
CA ASN A 92 -12.61 3.64 -0.27
C ASN A 92 -12.89 3.56 1.24
N THR A 93 -12.88 4.70 1.94
CA THR A 93 -13.16 4.75 3.38
C THR A 93 -14.62 4.39 3.70
N TRP A 94 -15.59 4.81 2.86
CA TRP A 94 -17.01 4.52 3.05
C TRP A 94 -17.34 3.05 2.78
N LEU A 95 -16.83 2.49 1.69
CA LEU A 95 -17.04 1.08 1.35
C LEU A 95 -16.29 0.14 2.29
N GLY A 96 -15.05 0.48 2.62
CA GLY A 96 -14.21 -0.27 3.56
C GLY A 96 -14.62 -0.07 5.03
N LYS A 97 -15.44 0.95 5.33
CA LYS A 97 -15.90 1.33 6.66
C LYS A 97 -14.75 1.45 7.67
N ARG A 98 -13.62 2.01 7.24
CA ARG A 98 -12.41 2.12 8.07
C ARG A 98 -11.50 3.23 7.58
N GLY A 99 -10.88 3.97 8.50
CA GLY A 99 -9.85 4.96 8.20
C GLY A 99 -9.32 5.71 9.43
N SER A 100 -8.41 6.66 9.22
CA SER A 100 -7.98 7.61 10.24
C SER A 100 -9.10 8.59 10.62
N ASP A 101 -8.81 9.46 11.57
CA ASP A 101 -9.65 10.60 11.92
C ASP A 101 -9.91 11.51 10.71
N VAL A 102 -8.89 11.80 9.91
CA VAL A 102 -8.99 12.58 8.66
C VAL A 102 -9.81 11.86 7.59
N ASP A 103 -9.57 10.56 7.37
CA ASP A 103 -10.30 9.80 6.34
C ASP A 103 -11.78 9.64 6.71
N ILE A 104 -12.11 9.34 7.98
CA ILE A 104 -13.50 9.24 8.45
C ILE A 104 -14.18 10.62 8.46
N ALA A 105 -13.46 11.69 8.82
CA ALA A 105 -13.98 13.06 8.70
C ALA A 105 -14.30 13.40 7.25
N SER A 106 -13.46 12.99 6.29
CA SER A 106 -13.70 13.15 4.85
C SER A 106 -15.05 12.55 4.44
N VAL A 107 -15.38 11.33 4.91
CA VAL A 107 -16.65 10.65 4.60
C VAL A 107 -17.84 11.47 5.11
N LEU A 108 -17.80 11.91 6.36
CA LEU A 108 -18.91 12.67 6.93
C LEU A 108 -19.06 14.05 6.25
N ILE A 109 -17.94 14.71 5.92
CA ILE A 109 -17.94 15.96 5.15
C ILE A 109 -18.56 15.74 3.77
N ALA A 110 -18.20 14.67 3.06
CA ALA A 110 -18.79 14.33 1.76
C ALA A 110 -20.30 14.12 1.86
N MET A 111 -20.78 13.40 2.89
CA MET A 111 -22.22 13.22 3.12
C MET A 111 -22.92 14.57 3.32
N TYR A 112 -22.39 15.47 4.15
CA TYR A 112 -22.98 16.80 4.33
C TYR A 112 -22.95 17.66 3.08
N ARG A 113 -21.80 17.76 2.41
CA ARG A 113 -21.63 18.59 1.21
C ARG A 113 -22.51 18.11 0.07
N SER A 114 -22.74 16.80 -0.07
CA SER A 114 -23.69 16.24 -1.04
C SER A 114 -25.13 16.73 -0.84
N GLN A 115 -25.49 17.12 0.38
CA GLN A 115 -26.80 17.66 0.74
C GLN A 115 -26.79 19.20 0.84
N ALA A 116 -25.76 19.86 0.30
CA ALA A 116 -25.55 21.30 0.38
C ALA A 116 -25.46 21.86 1.81
N ILE A 117 -24.99 21.03 2.77
CA ILE A 117 -24.73 21.44 4.15
C ILE A 117 -23.24 21.76 4.27
N PRO A 118 -22.86 23.00 4.61
CA PRO A 118 -21.45 23.37 4.76
C PRO A 118 -20.78 22.55 5.86
N ALA A 119 -19.69 21.87 5.50
CA ALA A 119 -18.90 21.08 6.43
C ALA A 119 -17.41 21.23 6.11
N ARG A 120 -16.56 21.18 7.13
CA ARG A 120 -15.10 21.38 6.99
C ARG A 120 -14.34 20.62 8.06
N TYR A 121 -13.04 20.43 7.84
CA TYR A 121 -12.16 19.84 8.84
C TYR A 121 -11.93 20.83 9.98
N ALA A 122 -11.78 20.31 11.18
CA ALA A 122 -11.29 21.03 12.33
C ALA A 122 -10.20 20.20 13.01
N VAL A 123 -9.16 20.87 13.51
CA VAL A 123 -8.01 20.23 14.16
C VAL A 123 -7.57 21.03 15.38
N GLY A 124 -7.08 20.31 16.38
CA GLY A 124 -6.45 20.88 17.56
C GLY A 124 -5.85 19.79 18.44
N VAL A 125 -5.20 20.21 19.53
CA VAL A 125 -4.74 19.31 20.58
C VAL A 125 -5.90 19.01 21.52
N VAL A 126 -6.18 17.74 21.69
CA VAL A 126 -7.22 17.22 22.57
C VAL A 126 -6.60 16.59 23.80
N SER A 127 -7.36 16.50 24.89
CA SER A 127 -7.00 15.83 26.13
C SER A 127 -8.15 14.92 26.54
N ALA A 128 -7.88 13.62 26.62
CA ALA A 128 -8.88 12.59 26.92
C ALA A 128 -8.37 11.65 28.02
N PRO A 129 -9.27 11.04 28.82
CA PRO A 129 -8.87 10.03 29.81
C PRO A 129 -8.05 8.91 29.17
N ALA A 130 -6.88 8.60 29.75
CA ALA A 130 -5.92 7.69 29.13
C ALA A 130 -6.50 6.27 28.89
N THR A 131 -7.42 5.84 29.76
CA THR A 131 -8.13 4.55 29.61
C THR A 131 -9.13 4.55 28.47
N GLU A 132 -9.75 5.69 28.15
CA GLU A 132 -10.66 5.80 27.01
C GLU A 132 -9.89 5.84 25.69
N VAL A 133 -8.72 6.48 25.65
CA VAL A 133 -7.80 6.41 24.50
C VAL A 133 -7.32 4.98 24.29
N ALA A 134 -6.88 4.29 25.35
CA ALA A 134 -6.49 2.88 25.24
C ALA A 134 -7.64 2.00 24.69
N ASN A 135 -8.86 2.17 25.21
CA ASN A 135 -10.04 1.47 24.71
C ASN A 135 -10.34 1.78 23.23
N TRP A 136 -10.25 3.05 22.84
CA TRP A 136 -10.46 3.50 21.46
C TRP A 136 -9.47 2.84 20.49
N LEU A 137 -8.21 2.71 20.89
CA LEU A 137 -7.15 2.04 20.12
C LEU A 137 -7.16 0.51 20.22
N GLY A 138 -8.08 -0.08 21.00
CA GLY A 138 -8.15 -1.53 21.18
C GLY A 138 -7.01 -2.14 22.02
N VAL A 139 -6.34 -1.34 22.84
CA VAL A 139 -5.30 -1.79 23.78
C VAL A 139 -5.76 -1.65 25.24
N LYS A 140 -5.17 -2.43 26.15
CA LYS A 140 -5.48 -2.38 27.59
C LYS A 140 -4.47 -1.54 28.37
N ASN A 141 -3.25 -1.39 27.85
CA ASN A 141 -2.18 -0.65 28.52
C ASN A 141 -2.09 0.80 28.03
N VAL A 142 -2.21 1.77 28.95
CA VAL A 142 -2.19 3.20 28.60
C VAL A 142 -0.81 3.71 28.16
N SER A 143 0.28 3.11 28.64
CA SER A 143 1.63 3.48 28.20
C SER A 143 1.89 2.97 26.78
N LEU A 144 1.41 1.77 26.46
CA LEU A 144 1.43 1.26 25.09
C LEU A 144 0.61 2.15 24.16
N ALA A 145 -0.60 2.56 24.56
CA ALA A 145 -1.44 3.48 23.78
C ALA A 145 -0.69 4.76 23.40
N THR A 146 0.05 5.34 24.35
CA THR A 146 0.88 6.53 24.09
C THR A 146 2.01 6.23 23.11
N ALA A 147 2.72 5.11 23.30
CA ALA A 147 3.85 4.72 22.44
C ALA A 147 3.43 4.47 20.99
N ILE A 148 2.37 3.69 20.76
CA ILE A 148 1.93 3.39 19.38
C ILE A 148 1.37 4.61 18.65
N MET A 149 0.80 5.59 19.38
CA MET A 149 0.37 6.86 18.77
C MET A 149 1.59 7.68 18.31
N ASP A 150 2.64 7.72 19.12
CA ASP A 150 3.89 8.38 18.77
C ASP A 150 4.57 7.68 17.58
N ASP A 151 4.65 6.35 17.60
CA ASP A 151 5.22 5.52 16.52
C ASP A 151 4.45 5.66 15.20
N GLN A 152 3.13 5.88 15.26
CA GLN A 152 2.29 6.15 14.08
C GLN A 152 2.28 7.62 13.64
N GLY A 153 3.12 8.46 14.27
CA GLY A 153 3.33 9.85 13.91
C GLY A 153 2.18 10.78 14.30
N ILE A 154 1.35 10.39 15.27
CA ILE A 154 0.35 11.30 15.83
C ILE A 154 1.07 12.41 16.58
N GLN A 155 0.77 13.66 16.24
CA GLN A 155 1.53 14.80 16.74
C GLN A 155 1.17 15.14 18.19
N LYS A 156 2.13 15.68 18.94
CA LYS A 156 1.94 16.22 20.30
C LYS A 156 1.42 15.20 21.32
N VAL A 157 1.71 13.91 21.10
CA VAL A 157 1.31 12.83 22.01
C VAL A 157 2.02 12.97 23.35
N LYS A 158 1.25 13.02 24.44
CA LYS A 158 1.79 13.16 25.78
C LYS A 158 0.88 12.54 26.83
N LEU A 159 1.43 11.60 27.58
CA LEU A 159 0.79 11.02 28.76
C LEU A 159 1.07 11.91 29.98
N THR A 160 0.02 12.49 30.55
CA THR A 160 0.11 13.42 31.69
C THR A 160 -1.00 13.13 32.71
N THR A 161 -1.13 13.98 33.73
CA THR A 161 -2.18 13.90 34.75
C THR A 161 -2.90 15.25 34.85
N ASP A 162 -4.24 15.23 34.74
CA ASP A 162 -5.11 16.36 35.05
C ASP A 162 -5.80 16.10 36.40
N GLY A 163 -5.40 16.84 37.42
CA GLY A 163 -5.80 16.59 38.81
C GLY A 163 -5.34 15.21 39.30
N THR A 164 -6.27 14.26 39.35
CA THR A 164 -6.01 12.85 39.75
C THR A 164 -6.19 11.86 38.59
N THR A 165 -6.60 12.32 37.42
CA THR A 165 -6.91 11.47 36.26
C THR A 165 -5.74 11.48 35.29
N ARG A 166 -5.25 10.30 34.91
CA ARG A 166 -4.28 10.20 33.81
C ARG A 166 -4.98 10.51 32.49
N VAL A 167 -4.39 11.39 31.71
CA VAL A 167 -4.91 11.82 30.40
C VAL A 167 -3.83 11.68 29.34
N ILE A 168 -4.23 11.47 28.10
CA ILE A 168 -3.35 11.55 26.94
C ILE A 168 -3.75 12.79 26.15
N GLU A 169 -2.78 13.67 25.92
CA GLU A 169 -2.88 14.83 25.04
C GLU A 169 -2.34 14.45 23.67
N PHE A 170 -3.00 14.85 22.58
CA PHE A 170 -2.57 14.57 21.20
C PHE A 170 -3.27 15.48 20.19
N GLU A 171 -2.69 15.68 19.01
CA GLU A 171 -3.35 16.34 17.88
C GLU A 171 -4.37 15.40 17.24
N HIS A 172 -5.57 15.93 16.94
CA HIS A 172 -6.68 15.13 16.42
C HIS A 172 -7.55 15.96 15.48
N ALA A 173 -8.07 15.34 14.42
CA ALA A 173 -8.98 15.94 13.46
C ALA A 173 -10.44 15.50 13.69
N TRP A 174 -11.39 16.40 13.43
CA TRP A 174 -12.82 16.14 13.47
C TRP A 174 -13.57 17.02 12.46
N VAL A 175 -14.90 16.98 12.48
CA VAL A 175 -15.76 17.72 11.55
C VAL A 175 -16.40 18.93 12.22
N GLN A 176 -16.36 20.08 11.56
CA GLN A 176 -17.29 21.18 11.81
C GLN A 176 -18.38 21.18 10.75
N VAL A 177 -19.64 21.14 11.18
CA VAL A 177 -20.80 21.25 10.30
C VAL A 177 -21.61 22.50 10.65
N GLN A 178 -22.07 23.23 9.66
CA GLN A 178 -22.89 24.43 9.83
C GLN A 178 -24.36 24.06 9.71
N VAL A 179 -25.11 24.14 10.82
CA VAL A 179 -26.55 23.79 10.85
C VAL A 179 -27.36 24.84 11.60
N PRO A 180 -28.68 24.92 11.38
CA PRO A 180 -29.57 25.77 12.17
C PRO A 180 -29.65 25.25 13.60
N TYR A 181 -29.00 25.95 14.54
CA TYR A 181 -28.83 25.44 15.89
C TYR A 181 -30.16 25.33 16.65
N ASP A 182 -31.04 26.32 16.44
CA ASP A 182 -32.36 26.40 17.08
C ASP A 182 -33.37 25.38 16.51
N ASP A 183 -33.04 24.73 15.38
CA ASP A 183 -33.84 23.64 14.79
C ASP A 183 -33.37 22.28 15.30
N TYR A 184 -33.33 22.13 16.63
CA TYR A 184 -32.93 20.91 17.32
C TYR A 184 -31.59 20.33 16.83
N ARG A 185 -30.58 21.19 16.60
CA ARG A 185 -29.19 20.82 16.23
C ARG A 185 -29.10 19.64 15.25
N GLY A 186 -29.81 19.72 14.13
CA GLY A 186 -29.71 18.73 13.05
C GLY A 186 -30.52 17.44 13.26
N ALA A 187 -31.50 17.44 14.15
CA ALA A 187 -32.44 16.32 14.31
C ALA A 187 -33.32 16.09 13.06
N PHE A 188 -33.56 17.15 12.29
CA PHE A 188 -34.42 17.14 11.11
C PHE A 188 -33.64 17.50 9.84
N ALA A 189 -34.27 17.29 8.68
CA ALA A 189 -33.76 17.77 7.40
C ALA A 189 -33.61 19.30 7.45
N THR A 190 -32.52 19.83 6.90
CA THR A 190 -32.23 21.27 6.94
C THR A 190 -33.27 22.04 6.12
N THR A 191 -34.09 22.84 6.79
CA THR A 191 -35.07 23.73 6.14
C THR A 191 -34.50 25.11 5.82
N ILE A 192 -33.39 25.48 6.46
CA ILE A 192 -32.66 26.73 6.30
C ILE A 192 -31.37 26.46 5.54
N ASN A 193 -31.10 27.26 4.51
CA ASN A 193 -29.86 27.18 3.75
C ASN A 193 -28.78 28.07 4.41
N CYS A 194 -27.84 27.44 5.11
CA CYS A 194 -26.78 28.13 5.83
C CYS A 194 -25.77 28.86 4.94
N THR A 195 -25.73 28.59 3.63
CA THR A 195 -24.88 29.34 2.69
C THR A 195 -25.43 30.72 2.35
N THR A 196 -26.76 30.87 2.36
CA THR A 196 -27.43 32.14 2.04
C THR A 196 -27.93 32.88 3.28
N THR A 197 -28.09 32.19 4.41
CA THR A 197 -28.61 32.73 5.66
C THR A 197 -27.76 32.30 6.88
N PRO A 198 -26.44 32.57 6.87
CA PRO A 198 -25.49 32.07 7.87
C PRO A 198 -25.78 32.56 9.30
N GLU A 199 -26.51 33.67 9.47
CA GLU A 199 -26.89 34.25 10.76
C GLU A 199 -27.84 33.37 11.59
N TYR A 200 -28.55 32.43 10.96
CA TYR A 200 -29.42 31.46 11.63
C TYR A 200 -28.72 30.12 11.89
N CYS A 201 -27.45 30.00 11.51
CA CYS A 201 -26.70 28.76 11.61
C CYS A 201 -25.47 28.90 12.51
N GLN A 202 -25.06 27.79 13.10
CA GLN A 202 -23.86 27.70 13.92
C GLN A 202 -23.00 26.54 13.46
N TRP A 203 -21.68 26.72 13.58
CA TRP A 203 -20.72 25.64 13.42
C TRP A 203 -20.71 24.76 14.66
N ILE A 204 -20.99 23.47 14.48
CA ILE A 204 -20.99 22.47 15.54
C ILE A 204 -19.82 21.52 15.32
N ASN A 205 -19.04 21.28 16.37
CA ASN A 205 -17.94 20.31 16.36
C ASN A 205 -18.48 18.91 16.67
N ILE A 206 -18.24 17.97 15.76
CA ILE A 206 -18.62 16.57 15.91
C ILE A 206 -17.48 15.67 15.43
N ASP A 207 -17.24 14.58 16.15
CA ASP A 207 -16.18 13.64 15.81
C ASP A 207 -16.76 12.27 15.49
N PRO A 208 -16.76 11.86 14.20
CA PRO A 208 -17.21 10.53 13.80
C PRO A 208 -16.16 9.44 14.07
N SER A 209 -14.90 9.78 14.34
CA SER A 209 -13.79 8.83 14.53
C SER A 209 -13.64 8.36 15.98
N TRP A 210 -14.05 9.16 16.97
CA TRP A 210 -14.02 8.76 18.38
C TRP A 210 -15.16 7.82 18.77
N LYS A 211 -14.81 6.60 19.15
CA LYS A 211 -15.78 5.58 19.58
C LYS A 211 -15.19 4.61 20.60
N GLN A 212 -15.95 4.37 21.66
CA GLN A 212 -15.59 3.38 22.68
C GLN A 212 -16.11 2.00 22.26
N ARG A 213 -15.34 0.95 22.58
CA ARG A 213 -15.68 -0.45 22.33
C ARG A 213 -16.02 -1.15 23.64
N LYS A 214 -17.03 -2.02 23.58
CA LYS A 214 -17.39 -2.92 24.67
C LYS A 214 -16.80 -4.30 24.38
N PHE A 215 -15.94 -4.76 25.30
CA PHE A 215 -15.30 -6.08 25.28
C PHE A 215 -16.02 -7.06 26.21
N ASN A 216 -15.97 -8.35 25.90
CA ASN A 216 -16.57 -9.40 26.73
C ASN A 216 -15.67 -9.84 27.89
N ASN A 217 -14.37 -9.54 27.83
CA ASN A 217 -13.37 -9.80 28.87
C ASN A 217 -13.32 -11.28 29.29
N THR A 218 -13.41 -12.18 28.31
CA THR A 218 -13.38 -13.65 28.48
C THR A 218 -12.08 -14.17 29.10
N SER A 219 -11.01 -13.36 29.15
CA SER A 219 -9.74 -13.66 29.82
C SER A 219 -9.07 -14.96 29.33
N ILE A 220 -9.12 -15.22 28.02
CA ILE A 220 -8.41 -16.33 27.37
C ILE A 220 -7.27 -15.73 26.57
N ASP A 221 -6.04 -15.94 27.02
CA ASP A 221 -4.82 -15.54 26.31
C ASP A 221 -4.10 -16.80 25.83
N ILE A 222 -3.90 -16.90 24.52
CA ILE A 222 -3.27 -18.06 23.86
C ILE A 222 -1.82 -17.80 23.47
N TYR A 223 -1.35 -16.55 23.58
CA TYR A 223 -0.03 -16.17 23.13
C TYR A 223 1.07 -16.81 23.97
N GLY A 224 2.03 -17.45 23.32
CA GLY A 224 3.10 -18.23 23.98
C GLY A 224 2.62 -19.57 24.56
N VAL A 225 1.32 -19.82 24.61
CA VAL A 225 0.72 -21.09 25.05
C VAL A 225 0.47 -22.02 23.85
N VAL A 226 -0.17 -21.49 22.81
CA VAL A 226 -0.36 -22.18 21.52
C VAL A 226 0.70 -21.66 20.56
N ASN A 227 1.68 -22.50 20.25
CA ASN A 227 2.79 -22.15 19.37
C ASN A 227 2.62 -22.83 18.00
N PHE A 228 2.91 -22.09 16.93
CA PHE A 228 2.87 -22.61 15.58
C PHE A 228 3.99 -23.63 15.35
N ASP A 229 3.69 -24.76 14.70
CA ASP A 229 4.68 -25.82 14.43
C ASP A 229 5.31 -25.61 13.05
N TYR A 230 6.35 -24.75 13.01
CA TYR A 230 7.08 -24.47 11.79
C TYR A 230 7.77 -25.71 11.21
N THR A 231 8.24 -26.64 12.05
CA THR A 231 8.91 -27.85 11.56
C THR A 231 7.93 -28.74 10.80
N ARG A 232 6.73 -28.95 11.34
CA ARG A 232 5.66 -29.69 10.68
C ARG A 232 5.19 -28.95 9.42
N TYR A 233 5.01 -27.64 9.49
CA TYR A 233 4.64 -26.80 8.35
C TYR A 233 5.64 -26.89 7.19
N TYR A 234 6.94 -26.76 7.45
CA TYR A 234 7.96 -26.85 6.41
C TYR A 234 8.09 -28.27 5.83
N ASN A 235 7.83 -29.31 6.63
CA ASN A 235 7.87 -30.70 6.16
C ASN A 235 6.50 -31.20 5.64
N ALA A 236 5.48 -30.34 5.53
CA ALA A 236 4.12 -30.77 5.19
C ALA A 236 4.02 -31.47 3.83
N ILE A 237 4.67 -30.92 2.79
CA ILE A 237 4.74 -31.56 1.46
C ILE A 237 5.53 -32.87 1.54
N LYS A 238 6.72 -32.84 2.17
CA LYS A 238 7.60 -34.01 2.33
C LYS A 238 6.90 -35.19 3.00
N ASN A 239 6.14 -34.91 4.06
CA ASN A 239 5.45 -35.90 4.87
C ASN A 239 4.04 -36.24 4.35
N ASN A 240 3.59 -35.57 3.27
CA ASN A 240 2.23 -35.68 2.74
C ASN A 240 1.16 -35.45 3.83
N ASP A 241 1.33 -34.38 4.62
CA ASP A 241 0.51 -34.06 5.77
C ASP A 241 -0.75 -33.25 5.38
N PRO A 242 -1.96 -33.85 5.37
CA PRO A 242 -3.16 -33.16 4.91
C PRO A 242 -3.67 -32.07 5.85
N GLU A 243 -3.16 -31.98 7.09
CA GLU A 243 -3.54 -30.93 8.04
C GLU A 243 -2.75 -29.64 7.85
N TYR A 244 -1.63 -29.68 7.11
CA TYR A 244 -0.74 -28.53 6.89
C TYR A 244 -0.46 -28.27 5.41
N ARG A 245 -0.42 -29.31 4.58
CA ARG A 245 -0.18 -29.17 3.15
C ARG A 245 -1.37 -28.45 2.51
N ASP A 246 -1.07 -27.52 1.60
CA ASP A 246 -2.06 -26.76 0.83
C ASP A 246 -2.95 -25.84 1.70
N LYS A 247 -2.53 -25.54 2.93
CA LYS A 247 -3.22 -24.62 3.85
C LYS A 247 -2.34 -23.43 4.21
N ASN A 248 -2.99 -22.29 4.40
CA ASN A 248 -2.30 -21.09 4.84
C ASN A 248 -1.97 -21.16 6.35
N PRO A 249 -0.92 -20.47 6.82
CA PRO A 249 -0.52 -20.47 8.22
C PRO A 249 -1.62 -20.02 9.20
N THR A 250 -2.48 -19.08 8.79
CA THR A 250 -3.60 -18.59 9.63
C THR A 250 -4.60 -19.71 9.91
N GLU A 251 -5.05 -20.44 8.88
CA GLU A 251 -5.99 -21.57 9.00
C GLU A 251 -5.42 -22.68 9.90
N ILE A 252 -4.14 -22.99 9.71
CA ILE A 252 -3.45 -23.99 10.54
C ILE A 252 -3.42 -23.53 12.01
N TYR A 253 -3.09 -22.27 12.26
CA TYR A 253 -3.02 -21.74 13.62
C TYR A 253 -4.39 -21.68 14.30
N GLU A 254 -5.43 -21.29 13.57
CA GLU A 254 -6.82 -21.34 14.05
C GLU A 254 -7.23 -22.76 14.46
N ALA A 255 -6.89 -23.77 13.66
CA ALA A 255 -7.16 -25.16 13.98
C ALA A 255 -6.43 -25.59 15.27
N GLN A 256 -5.17 -25.21 15.44
CA GLN A 256 -4.40 -25.46 16.67
C GLN A 256 -5.05 -24.79 17.90
N ILE A 257 -5.49 -23.53 17.77
CA ILE A 257 -6.20 -22.83 18.85
C ILE A 257 -7.51 -23.54 19.18
N LEU A 258 -8.30 -23.92 18.17
CA LEU A 258 -9.56 -24.64 18.38
C LEU A 258 -9.36 -25.96 19.13
N ASP A 259 -8.30 -26.70 18.82
CA ASP A 259 -7.99 -27.93 19.54
C ASP A 259 -7.55 -27.67 20.98
N TYR A 260 -6.75 -26.62 21.22
CA TYR A 260 -6.43 -26.16 22.57
C TYR A 260 -7.68 -25.75 23.37
N LEU A 261 -8.61 -25.01 22.75
CA LEU A 261 -9.86 -24.60 23.38
C LEU A 261 -10.75 -25.80 23.71
N LYS A 262 -10.89 -26.79 22.82
CA LYS A 262 -11.66 -28.01 23.12
C LYS A 262 -11.14 -28.74 24.35
N ALA A 263 -9.82 -28.76 24.55
CA ALA A 263 -9.19 -29.44 25.68
C ALA A 263 -9.23 -28.63 26.99
N ASN A 264 -9.05 -27.31 26.92
CA ASN A 264 -8.81 -26.47 28.11
C ASN A 264 -9.96 -25.52 28.43
N PHE A 265 -10.77 -25.14 27.44
CA PHE A 265 -11.89 -24.21 27.55
C PHE A 265 -13.14 -24.73 26.81
N PRO A 266 -13.74 -25.88 27.22
CA PRO A 266 -14.84 -26.49 26.48
C PRO A 266 -16.01 -25.53 26.25
N GLY A 267 -16.48 -25.46 25.00
CA GLY A 267 -17.56 -24.55 24.58
C GLY A 267 -17.12 -23.13 24.22
N LYS A 268 -15.82 -22.81 24.28
CA LYS A 268 -15.25 -21.55 23.81
C LYS A 268 -14.84 -21.63 22.34
N THR A 269 -14.91 -20.48 21.68
CA THR A 269 -14.66 -20.31 20.24
C THR A 269 -13.48 -19.37 19.99
N LEU A 270 -13.02 -19.28 18.73
CA LEU A 270 -12.04 -18.27 18.32
C LEU A 270 -12.50 -16.85 18.64
N ASN A 271 -13.80 -16.56 18.54
CA ASN A 271 -14.36 -15.25 18.90
C ASN A 271 -14.27 -14.95 20.40
N ASP A 272 -14.37 -15.98 21.27
CA ASP A 272 -14.14 -15.80 22.71
C ASP A 272 -12.67 -15.49 23.02
N VAL A 273 -11.73 -15.96 22.20
CA VAL A 273 -10.30 -15.65 22.33
C VAL A 273 -10.02 -14.26 21.80
N ALA A 274 -10.42 -14.00 20.54
CA ALA A 274 -10.16 -12.75 19.85
C ALA A 274 -10.77 -11.53 20.54
N ASP A 275 -12.01 -11.68 21.04
CA ASP A 275 -12.81 -10.63 21.69
C ASP A 275 -12.55 -9.22 21.11
N PRO A 276 -12.79 -8.98 19.80
CA PRO A 276 -12.40 -7.73 19.14
C PRO A 276 -13.15 -6.49 19.66
N GLY A 277 -14.12 -6.69 20.57
CA GLY A 277 -15.02 -5.67 21.06
C GLY A 277 -16.00 -5.17 20.00
N VAL A 278 -17.14 -4.68 20.44
CA VAL A 278 -18.14 -4.04 19.58
C VAL A 278 -18.19 -2.54 19.83
N ILE A 279 -18.32 -1.75 18.76
CA ILE A 279 -18.54 -0.31 18.89
C ILE A 279 -19.81 -0.09 19.72
N ILE A 280 -19.74 0.83 20.69
CA ILE A 280 -20.91 1.28 21.44
C ILE A 280 -21.66 2.31 20.55
N PRO A 281 -22.84 1.93 20.01
CA PRO A 281 -23.54 2.79 19.07
C PRO A 281 -24.20 3.97 19.80
N VAL A 282 -24.34 5.09 19.09
CA VAL A 282 -25.07 6.29 19.53
C VAL A 282 -26.30 6.50 18.65
N HIS A 283 -27.43 6.80 19.28
CA HIS A 283 -28.74 7.00 18.63
C HIS A 283 -29.50 8.14 19.30
N ASP A 284 -28.82 9.27 19.49
CA ASP A 284 -29.35 10.43 20.21
C ASP A 284 -30.41 11.18 19.39
N GLY A 285 -30.38 11.04 18.06
CA GLY A 285 -31.28 11.70 17.11
C GLY A 285 -31.02 13.20 16.98
N ILE A 286 -29.93 13.71 17.55
CA ILE A 286 -29.53 15.11 17.58
C ILE A 286 -28.01 15.21 17.60
N LEU A 287 -27.42 16.24 16.99
CA LEU A 287 -25.98 16.43 17.07
C LEU A 287 -25.55 16.75 18.51
N PRO A 288 -24.40 16.20 18.97
CA PRO A 288 -23.91 16.43 20.31
C PRO A 288 -23.58 17.92 20.53
N ALA A 289 -23.78 18.39 21.77
CA ALA A 289 -23.53 19.79 22.12
C ALA A 289 -22.03 20.11 22.30
N SER A 290 -21.19 19.08 22.45
CA SER A 290 -19.74 19.19 22.62
C SER A 290 -19.04 17.90 22.17
N LEU A 291 -17.73 17.99 21.94
CA LEU A 291 -16.87 16.83 21.71
C LEU A 291 -16.78 15.95 22.97
N PRO A 292 -16.44 14.65 22.82
CA PRO A 292 -16.34 13.71 23.94
C PRO A 292 -15.08 13.88 24.80
N TYR A 293 -14.18 14.78 24.40
CA TYR A 293 -12.92 15.12 25.06
C TYR A 293 -12.73 16.64 25.13
N LYS A 294 -11.73 17.09 25.89
CA LYS A 294 -11.41 18.51 26.02
C LYS A 294 -10.45 18.95 24.92
N VAL A 295 -10.75 20.04 24.21
CA VAL A 295 -9.79 20.70 23.32
C VAL A 295 -8.95 21.69 24.14
N ILE A 296 -7.62 21.59 24.09
CA ILE A 296 -6.68 22.36 24.90
C ILE A 296 -5.83 23.36 24.10
N SER A 297 -5.93 23.35 22.77
CA SER A 297 -5.34 24.36 21.89
C SER A 297 -6.41 25.22 21.20
N ASN A 298 -5.96 26.18 20.38
CA ASN A 298 -6.82 26.80 19.38
C ASN A 298 -7.33 25.74 18.38
N ILE A 299 -8.54 25.94 17.87
CA ILE A 299 -9.13 25.13 16.80
C ILE A 299 -8.82 25.82 15.47
N ASN A 300 -8.12 25.13 14.60
CA ASN A 300 -7.93 25.54 13.20
C ASN A 300 -8.93 24.79 12.32
N THR A 301 -9.38 25.40 11.24
CA THR A 301 -10.40 24.82 10.35
C THR A 301 -9.99 24.95 8.90
N TYR A 302 -10.25 23.92 8.10
CA TYR A 302 -9.81 23.86 6.71
C TYR A 302 -10.91 23.25 5.83
N ASP A 303 -11.18 23.84 4.68
CA ASP A 303 -12.18 23.32 3.74
C ASP A 303 -11.62 22.16 2.89
N SER A 304 -10.30 21.98 2.84
CA SER A 304 -9.61 20.89 2.14
C SER A 304 -8.29 20.53 2.83
N ILE A 305 -7.77 19.34 2.54
CA ILE A 305 -6.44 18.93 2.99
C ILE A 305 -5.34 19.80 2.39
N VAL A 306 -5.47 20.20 1.12
CA VAL A 306 -4.52 21.12 0.48
C VAL A 306 -4.41 22.45 1.24
N LEU A 307 -5.51 22.97 1.77
CA LEU A 307 -5.50 24.19 2.59
C LEU A 307 -4.88 23.95 3.98
N HIS A 308 -5.03 22.76 4.55
CA HIS A 308 -4.33 22.36 5.76
C HIS A 308 -2.82 22.30 5.53
N ASP A 309 -2.39 21.61 4.47
CA ASP A 309 -0.97 21.35 4.18
C ASP A 309 -0.22 22.61 3.70
N ALA A 310 -0.96 23.66 3.33
CA ALA A 310 -0.39 24.99 3.09
C ALA A 310 0.11 25.68 4.39
N ASP A 311 -0.37 25.26 5.56
CA ASP A 311 0.15 25.69 6.86
C ASP A 311 1.40 24.88 7.24
N THR A 312 2.56 25.42 6.88
CA THR A 312 3.87 24.79 7.11
C THR A 312 4.27 24.71 8.59
N THR A 313 3.46 25.23 9.51
CA THR A 313 3.68 25.06 10.96
C THR A 313 3.17 23.71 11.49
N GLN A 314 2.40 22.98 10.67
CA GLN A 314 1.83 21.67 10.99
C GLN A 314 2.39 20.59 10.06
N LYS A 315 2.33 19.33 10.49
CA LYS A 315 2.71 18.19 9.64
C LYS A 315 1.59 17.93 8.64
N GLY A 316 1.95 17.82 7.36
CA GLY A 316 0.99 17.58 6.28
C GLY A 316 0.14 16.33 6.51
N TRP A 317 -1.13 16.40 6.12
CA TRP A 317 -2.07 15.30 6.15
C TRP A 317 -2.04 14.50 4.85
N ALA A 318 -1.80 15.13 3.70
CA ALA A 318 -1.69 14.38 2.45
C ALA A 318 -0.45 13.47 2.49
N LYS A 319 -0.62 12.25 2.01
CA LYS A 319 0.44 11.26 1.85
C LYS A 319 0.67 10.99 0.38
N PHE A 320 1.92 10.74 0.00
CA PHE A 320 2.32 10.52 -1.38
C PHE A 320 3.18 9.27 -1.59
N LEU A 321 3.09 8.74 -2.80
CA LEU A 321 4.03 7.83 -3.42
C LEU A 321 4.89 8.63 -4.41
N THR A 322 6.20 8.50 -4.32
CA THR A 322 7.14 8.98 -5.34
C THR A 322 7.89 7.81 -5.94
N ILE A 323 8.02 7.77 -7.27
CA ILE A 323 8.78 6.75 -7.99
C ILE A 323 10.12 7.33 -8.39
N ARG A 324 11.22 6.70 -7.99
CA ARG A 324 12.60 7.03 -8.38
C ARG A 324 13.09 6.01 -9.40
N TYR A 325 13.64 6.49 -10.51
CA TYR A 325 14.16 5.64 -11.57
C TYR A 325 15.69 5.66 -11.60
N SER A 326 16.30 4.48 -11.67
CA SER A 326 17.71 4.31 -11.99
C SER A 326 17.81 3.56 -13.31
N LEU A 327 17.89 4.33 -14.40
CA LEU A 327 17.78 3.82 -15.77
C LEU A 327 19.12 3.43 -16.40
N GLY A 328 20.22 3.71 -15.70
CA GLY A 328 21.58 3.48 -16.19
C GLY A 328 21.94 4.30 -17.43
N ALA A 329 23.14 4.08 -17.96
CA ALA A 329 23.57 4.72 -19.21
C ALA A 329 23.01 3.95 -20.41
N PHE A 330 22.38 4.63 -21.37
CA PHE A 330 22.01 4.03 -22.65
C PHE A 330 23.15 4.19 -23.65
N THR A 331 23.50 3.11 -24.35
CA THR A 331 24.51 3.10 -25.41
C THR A 331 23.87 2.62 -26.69
N PHE A 332 23.87 3.47 -27.72
CA PHE A 332 23.29 3.17 -29.02
C PHE A 332 24.38 3.00 -30.07
N THR A 333 24.18 2.09 -31.01
CA THR A 333 25.04 1.97 -32.20
C THR A 333 24.49 2.86 -33.31
N GLY A 334 25.19 3.94 -33.65
CA GLY A 334 24.82 4.87 -34.71
C GLY A 334 24.34 6.23 -34.19
N SER A 335 23.75 7.03 -35.09
CA SER A 335 23.20 8.34 -34.75
C SER A 335 21.84 8.20 -34.09
N LEU A 336 21.68 8.78 -32.90
CA LEU A 336 20.40 8.88 -32.20
C LEU A 336 19.46 9.87 -32.88
N VAL A 337 18.20 9.48 -33.05
CA VAL A 337 17.12 10.37 -33.49
C VAL A 337 16.31 10.80 -32.27
N GLY A 338 16.10 12.11 -32.13
CA GLY A 338 15.28 12.67 -31.04
C GLY A 338 13.77 12.52 -31.31
N PRO A 339 12.92 12.50 -30.26
CA PRO A 339 13.26 12.76 -28.85
C PRO A 339 13.93 11.58 -28.13
N PHE A 340 14.79 11.91 -27.17
CA PHE A 340 15.37 10.96 -26.21
C PHE A 340 15.32 11.59 -24.82
N ILE A 341 14.43 11.11 -23.96
CA ILE A 341 14.18 11.64 -22.61
C ILE A 341 14.35 10.53 -21.59
N LEU A 342 15.03 10.85 -20.49
CA LEU A 342 15.14 10.02 -19.30
C LEU A 342 14.77 10.87 -18.09
N SER A 343 13.78 10.42 -17.30
CA SER A 343 13.47 11.00 -15.99
C SER A 343 14.18 10.22 -14.89
N SER A 344 14.50 10.91 -13.79
CA SER A 344 14.99 10.28 -12.56
C SER A 344 13.89 10.10 -11.50
N SER A 345 12.74 10.74 -11.65
CA SER A 345 11.60 10.56 -10.74
C SER A 345 10.26 11.00 -11.33
N SER A 346 9.17 10.43 -10.79
CA SER A 346 7.82 10.94 -11.01
C SER A 346 7.53 12.17 -10.13
N ASP A 347 6.49 12.91 -10.47
CA ASP A 347 5.82 13.79 -9.49
C ASP A 347 5.18 12.95 -8.36
N PRO A 348 4.92 13.54 -7.17
CA PRO A 348 4.25 12.85 -6.07
C PRO A 348 2.80 12.48 -6.40
N ILE A 349 2.42 11.24 -6.10
CA ILE A 349 1.11 10.67 -6.41
C ILE A 349 0.37 10.42 -5.09
N ALA A 350 -0.80 11.03 -4.89
CA ALA A 350 -1.48 10.98 -3.60
C ALA A 350 -2.04 9.59 -3.29
N LEU A 351 -1.86 9.11 -2.05
CA LEU A 351 -2.41 7.84 -1.59
C LEU A 351 -3.94 7.83 -1.61
N ALA A 352 -4.57 8.99 -1.36
CA ALA A 352 -6.02 9.13 -1.47
C ALA A 352 -6.52 8.75 -2.88
N ASP A 353 -5.80 9.12 -3.95
CA ASP A 353 -6.11 8.67 -5.31
C ASP A 353 -5.85 7.16 -5.50
N LEU A 354 -4.69 6.68 -5.02
CA LEU A 354 -4.28 5.28 -5.12
C LEU A 354 -5.17 4.31 -4.33
N SER A 355 -5.95 4.80 -3.36
CA SER A 355 -6.95 3.99 -2.65
C SER A 355 -8.08 3.49 -3.55
N THR A 356 -8.31 4.15 -4.70
CA THR A 356 -9.34 3.78 -5.68
C THR A 356 -8.83 3.57 -7.10
N LYS A 357 -7.67 4.12 -7.45
CA LYS A 357 -7.13 4.13 -8.81
C LYS A 357 -5.92 3.20 -8.93
N ARG A 358 -5.84 2.49 -10.05
CA ARG A 358 -4.69 1.64 -10.38
C ARG A 358 -3.52 2.50 -10.87
N ILE A 359 -2.30 2.19 -10.44
CA ILE A 359 -1.08 2.75 -11.02
C ILE A 359 -0.27 1.67 -11.73
N THR A 360 0.14 1.93 -12.97
CA THR A 360 0.90 1.01 -13.81
C THR A 360 2.18 1.67 -14.29
N LEU A 361 3.25 0.89 -14.41
CA LEU A 361 4.50 1.25 -15.09
C LEU A 361 4.69 0.24 -16.20
N SER A 362 4.58 0.68 -17.46
CA SER A 362 4.67 -0.23 -18.59
C SER A 362 5.32 0.38 -19.82
N TYR A 363 5.94 -0.50 -20.62
CA TYR A 363 6.49 -0.17 -21.91
C TYR A 363 5.43 -0.22 -23.02
N PHE A 364 5.58 0.66 -24.00
CA PHE A 364 4.83 0.65 -25.24
C PHE A 364 5.74 0.93 -26.45
N GLU A 365 5.54 0.18 -27.52
CA GLU A 365 6.20 0.38 -28.82
C GLU A 365 5.52 1.51 -29.60
N GLY A 366 6.27 2.50 -30.07
CA GLY A 366 5.70 3.66 -30.77
C GLY A 366 4.89 3.30 -32.02
N ASN A 367 3.67 3.83 -32.12
CA ASN A 367 2.75 3.57 -33.23
C ASN A 367 3.09 4.33 -34.53
N GLN A 368 4.09 5.23 -34.49
CA GLN A 368 4.59 6.00 -35.63
C GLN A 368 3.56 6.99 -36.22
N ILE A 369 2.44 7.23 -35.53
CA ILE A 369 1.42 8.20 -35.94
C ILE A 369 1.83 9.57 -35.43
N SER A 370 2.19 10.47 -36.37
CA SER A 370 2.71 11.78 -36.00
C SER A 370 1.72 12.58 -35.16
N GLY A 371 2.16 13.03 -33.98
CA GLY A 371 1.37 13.80 -33.02
C GLY A 371 0.49 12.97 -32.07
N ASP A 372 0.50 11.65 -32.21
CA ASP A 372 -0.18 10.76 -31.28
C ASP A 372 0.60 10.65 -29.94
N PRO A 373 -0.06 10.60 -28.77
CA PRO A 373 0.63 10.41 -27.48
C PRO A 373 1.50 9.15 -27.44
N TYR A 374 1.22 8.19 -28.32
CA TYR A 374 1.91 6.93 -28.47
C TYR A 374 2.80 6.87 -29.72
N GLU A 375 3.18 8.01 -30.32
CA GLU A 375 4.04 8.07 -31.52
C GLU A 375 5.39 7.35 -31.32
N HIS A 376 5.97 7.46 -30.13
CA HIS A 376 7.34 7.05 -29.83
C HIS A 376 7.40 5.86 -28.86
N HIS A 377 8.54 5.16 -28.84
CA HIS A 377 8.79 4.10 -27.87
C HIS A 377 8.90 4.72 -26.49
N GLN A 378 8.15 4.21 -25.52
CA GLN A 378 8.09 4.84 -24.21
C GLN A 378 7.81 3.86 -23.09
N MET A 379 8.37 4.17 -21.92
CA MET A 379 7.89 3.62 -20.66
C MET A 379 7.12 4.73 -19.96
N VAL A 380 5.90 4.43 -19.55
CA VAL A 380 4.96 5.40 -18.98
C VAL A 380 4.45 4.91 -17.64
N VAL A 381 4.19 5.87 -16.75
CA VAL A 381 3.37 5.67 -15.57
C VAL A 381 1.95 6.10 -15.90
N ARG A 382 0.99 5.21 -15.69
CA ARG A 382 -0.43 5.54 -15.82
C ARG A 382 -1.14 5.48 -14.49
N LEU A 383 -2.01 6.45 -14.22
CA LEU A 383 -2.98 6.44 -13.13
C LEU A 383 -4.37 6.26 -13.74
N ASP A 384 -4.99 5.10 -13.49
CA ASP A 384 -6.28 4.70 -14.05
C ASP A 384 -6.34 4.82 -15.58
N GLY A 385 -5.26 4.38 -16.25
CA GLY A 385 -5.10 4.44 -17.70
C GLY A 385 -4.62 5.79 -18.26
N GLN A 386 -4.59 6.86 -17.46
CA GLN A 386 -4.08 8.17 -17.89
C GLN A 386 -2.57 8.27 -17.68
N ILE A 387 -1.81 8.64 -18.70
CA ILE A 387 -0.36 8.88 -18.58
C ILE A 387 -0.14 10.10 -17.67
N ILE A 388 0.58 9.89 -16.57
CA ILE A 388 0.97 10.94 -15.62
C ILE A 388 2.47 11.21 -15.60
N ASP A 389 3.28 10.28 -16.11
CA ASP A 389 4.73 10.43 -16.24
C ASP A 389 5.25 9.55 -17.39
N THR A 390 6.33 9.97 -18.04
CA THR A 390 7.00 9.23 -19.12
C THR A 390 8.49 9.12 -18.80
N PRO A 391 8.90 8.18 -17.91
CA PRO A 391 10.29 8.05 -17.49
C PRO A 391 11.28 7.81 -18.63
N ILE A 392 10.85 7.15 -19.70
CA ILE A 392 11.67 6.93 -20.89
C ILE A 392 10.84 7.28 -22.12
N LEU A 393 11.38 8.13 -23.00
CA LEU A 393 10.84 8.40 -24.33
C LEU A 393 11.97 8.30 -25.35
N ILE A 394 11.80 7.46 -26.37
CA ILE A 394 12.78 7.21 -27.44
C ILE A 394 12.06 7.28 -28.78
N ALA A 395 12.54 8.12 -29.69
CA ALA A 395 11.93 8.30 -31.02
C ALA A 395 11.75 6.96 -31.74
N TRP A 396 10.62 6.82 -32.45
CA TRP A 396 10.22 5.54 -33.05
C TRP A 396 11.23 5.01 -34.08
N GLN A 397 12.03 5.90 -34.68
CA GLN A 397 13.07 5.57 -35.66
C GLN A 397 14.28 4.84 -35.06
N ASN A 398 14.44 4.84 -33.73
CA ASN A 398 15.58 4.16 -33.09
C ASN A 398 15.29 2.66 -32.92
N ASP A 399 16.28 1.84 -33.25
CA ASP A 399 16.19 0.37 -33.20
C ASP A 399 15.96 -0.15 -31.77
N GLN A 400 14.81 -0.78 -31.55
CA GLN A 400 14.41 -1.38 -30.28
C GLN A 400 15.37 -2.44 -29.76
N ALA A 401 16.05 -3.17 -30.64
CA ALA A 401 16.99 -4.22 -30.23
C ALA A 401 18.15 -3.66 -29.39
N GLN A 402 18.37 -2.34 -29.41
CA GLN A 402 19.42 -1.68 -28.63
C GLN A 402 19.00 -1.40 -27.16
N TYR A 403 17.71 -1.48 -26.83
CA TYR A 403 17.23 -1.10 -25.50
C TYR A 403 16.09 -1.96 -24.92
N LEU A 404 15.34 -2.71 -25.73
CA LEU A 404 14.38 -3.69 -25.22
C LEU A 404 15.11 -4.80 -24.46
N GLY A 405 14.56 -5.23 -23.33
CA GLY A 405 15.18 -6.21 -22.44
C GLY A 405 16.28 -5.64 -21.54
N ARG A 406 16.61 -4.34 -21.63
CA ARG A 406 17.57 -3.72 -20.71
C ARG A 406 17.03 -3.69 -19.29
N LEU A 407 17.93 -3.82 -18.34
CA LEU A 407 17.59 -3.79 -16.92
C LEU A 407 17.63 -2.36 -16.37
N PHE A 408 16.71 -2.05 -15.48
CA PHE A 408 16.64 -0.82 -14.72
C PHE A 408 16.22 -1.10 -13.27
N ASP A 409 16.50 -0.17 -12.37
CA ASP A 409 16.04 -0.25 -10.99
C ASP A 409 15.00 0.84 -10.73
N VAL A 410 14.07 0.55 -9.83
CA VAL A 410 13.05 1.49 -9.35
C VAL A 410 13.06 1.48 -7.84
N THR A 411 12.96 2.66 -7.23
CA THR A 411 12.71 2.79 -5.79
C THR A 411 11.39 3.52 -5.59
N PHE A 412 10.51 2.92 -4.80
CA PHE A 412 9.31 3.58 -4.33
C PHE A 412 9.59 4.22 -2.97
N GLU A 413 9.20 5.49 -2.85
CA GLU A 413 9.23 6.25 -1.59
C GLU A 413 7.78 6.58 -1.24
N LEU A 414 7.25 5.92 -0.21
CA LEU A 414 5.90 6.12 0.29
C LEU A 414 5.95 6.84 1.64
N ASP A 415 5.16 7.90 1.81
CA ASP A 415 5.09 8.61 3.09
C ASP A 415 4.57 7.71 4.22
N GLY A 416 5.41 7.47 5.23
CA GLY A 416 5.07 6.71 6.43
C GLY A 416 4.60 7.59 7.58
N ALA A 417 4.98 7.22 8.81
CA ALA A 417 4.73 8.01 10.01
C ALA A 417 5.60 9.28 10.04
N PRO A 418 5.02 10.49 10.15
CA PRO A 418 5.82 11.71 10.32
C PRO A 418 6.50 11.73 11.70
N SER A 419 7.66 12.40 11.79
CA SER A 419 8.35 12.55 13.08
C SER A 419 7.52 13.40 14.04
N THR A 420 7.43 12.94 15.28
CA THR A 420 6.77 13.65 16.40
C THR A 420 7.74 14.51 17.22
N THR A 421 9.05 14.32 17.03
CA THR A 421 10.12 14.95 17.82
C THR A 421 10.95 15.97 17.03
N GLY A 422 10.49 16.34 15.82
CA GLY A 422 11.15 17.35 14.97
C GLY A 422 12.30 16.81 14.10
N GLY A 423 12.41 15.49 13.95
CA GLY A 423 13.32 14.82 13.02
C GLY A 423 12.76 14.68 11.61
N SER A 424 13.46 13.90 10.78
CA SER A 424 12.98 13.50 9.45
C SER A 424 11.77 12.58 9.57
N ASP A 425 10.80 12.76 8.69
CA ASP A 425 9.63 11.88 8.61
C ASP A 425 10.06 10.48 8.15
N ASN A 426 9.36 9.44 8.61
CA ASN A 426 9.62 8.10 8.15
C ASN A 426 9.11 7.94 6.71
N ILE A 427 9.96 7.37 5.86
CA ILE A 427 9.64 7.07 4.46
C ILE A 427 9.80 5.57 4.27
N ILE A 428 8.74 4.92 3.81
CA ILE A 428 8.77 3.51 3.47
C ILE A 428 9.43 3.40 2.09
N SER A 429 10.62 2.81 2.04
CA SER A 429 11.41 2.69 0.82
C SER A 429 11.49 1.25 0.34
N ALA A 430 11.13 1.01 -0.93
CA ALA A 430 11.20 -0.31 -1.55
C ALA A 430 11.93 -0.23 -2.90
N THR A 431 13.12 -0.83 -2.96
CA THR A 431 13.92 -0.91 -4.19
C THR A 431 13.75 -2.24 -4.91
N TYR A 432 13.33 -2.16 -6.17
CA TYR A 432 13.25 -3.25 -7.12
C TYR A 432 14.40 -3.12 -8.10
N ARG A 433 15.29 -4.11 -8.10
CA ARG A 433 16.47 -4.14 -8.97
C ARG A 433 16.26 -5.09 -10.12
N ASN A 434 16.91 -4.79 -11.24
CA ASN A 434 16.86 -5.61 -12.45
C ASN A 434 15.43 -5.80 -12.99
N LEU A 435 14.60 -4.77 -12.91
CA LEU A 435 13.36 -4.73 -13.68
C LEU A 435 13.72 -4.60 -15.16
N MET A 436 12.91 -5.19 -16.02
CA MET A 436 13.19 -5.23 -17.45
C MET A 436 12.40 -4.17 -18.21
N PHE A 437 13.09 -3.42 -19.08
CA PHE A 437 12.48 -2.53 -20.06
C PHE A 437 11.79 -3.35 -21.16
N GLY A 438 10.52 -3.06 -21.43
CA GLY A 438 9.58 -4.02 -22.03
C GLY A 438 8.60 -4.62 -21.00
N GLY A 439 8.85 -4.30 -19.72
CA GLY A 439 8.11 -4.76 -18.57
C GLY A 439 6.69 -4.20 -18.40
N TYR A 440 5.85 -4.89 -17.62
CA TYR A 440 4.53 -4.45 -17.22
C TYR A 440 4.37 -4.71 -15.72
N TYR A 441 4.27 -3.61 -14.97
CA TYR A 441 4.27 -3.59 -13.52
C TYR A 441 3.05 -2.82 -13.03
N VAL A 442 2.28 -3.42 -12.12
CA VAL A 442 1.31 -2.71 -11.28
C VAL A 442 2.00 -2.38 -9.97
N ILE A 443 2.01 -1.10 -9.62
CA ILE A 443 2.54 -0.64 -8.33
C ILE A 443 1.35 -0.59 -7.38
N GLY A 444 1.44 -1.28 -6.25
CA GLY A 444 0.36 -1.32 -5.28
C GLY A 444 0.77 -0.62 -4.01
N THR A 445 -0.14 0.20 -3.49
CA THR A 445 -0.04 0.77 -2.15
C THR A 445 -1.16 0.22 -1.27
N GLY A 446 -0.94 0.19 0.04
CA GLY A 446 -1.92 -0.36 0.96
C GLY A 446 -1.58 -0.11 2.42
N GLY A 447 -2.13 -0.97 3.26
CA GLY A 447 -2.08 -0.88 4.72
C GLY A 447 -3.50 -0.98 5.26
N ASP A 448 -3.81 -0.32 6.36
CA ASP A 448 -5.18 -0.34 6.89
C ASP A 448 -6.26 0.22 5.95
N THR A 449 -5.90 0.88 4.86
CA THR A 449 -6.87 1.29 3.84
C THR A 449 -7.30 0.13 2.92
N SER A 450 -6.55 -0.98 2.92
CA SER A 450 -6.79 -2.15 2.07
C SER A 450 -8.06 -2.91 2.47
N ASN A 451 -9.00 -3.07 1.54
CA ASN A 451 -10.28 -3.73 1.79
C ASN A 451 -10.91 -4.34 0.53
N TRP A 452 -11.88 -5.24 0.73
CA TRP A 452 -12.56 -5.97 -0.35
C TRP A 452 -13.28 -5.12 -1.39
N SER A 453 -13.63 -3.85 -1.09
CA SER A 453 -14.21 -2.98 -2.10
C SER A 453 -13.24 -2.68 -3.25
N GLN A 454 -11.93 -2.59 -2.95
CA GLN A 454 -10.90 -2.43 -3.98
C GLN A 454 -10.81 -3.66 -4.88
N VAL A 455 -10.91 -4.85 -4.29
CA VAL A 455 -10.90 -6.12 -5.03
C VAL A 455 -12.11 -6.21 -5.95
N HIS A 456 -13.31 -5.91 -5.42
CA HIS A 456 -14.53 -5.92 -6.21
C HIS A 456 -14.50 -4.89 -7.34
N ARG A 457 -14.00 -3.68 -7.09
CA ARG A 457 -13.78 -2.66 -8.13
C ARG A 457 -12.83 -3.15 -9.20
N ALA A 458 -11.66 -3.65 -8.82
CA ALA A 458 -10.66 -4.14 -9.75
C ALA A 458 -11.20 -5.29 -10.60
N ALA A 459 -11.94 -6.23 -9.99
CA ALA A 459 -12.55 -7.35 -10.69
C ALA A 459 -13.67 -6.89 -11.64
N LYS A 460 -14.55 -5.96 -11.21
CA LYS A 460 -15.60 -5.39 -12.05
C LYS A 460 -15.00 -4.67 -13.27
N GLN A 461 -13.96 -3.87 -13.06
CA GLN A 461 -13.25 -3.18 -14.14
C GLN A 461 -12.61 -4.16 -15.12
N LEU A 462 -11.97 -5.24 -14.63
CA LEU A 462 -11.41 -6.27 -15.48
C LEU A 462 -12.47 -7.03 -16.29
N LEU A 463 -13.61 -7.37 -15.67
CA LEU A 463 -14.73 -8.00 -16.37
C LEU A 463 -15.28 -7.11 -17.47
N GLN A 464 -15.46 -5.82 -17.19
CA GLN A 464 -15.86 -4.84 -18.20
C GLN A 464 -14.82 -4.68 -19.32
N ALA A 465 -13.53 -4.70 -18.97
CA ALA A 465 -12.44 -4.67 -19.94
C ALA A 465 -12.47 -5.89 -20.86
N ASN A 466 -12.78 -7.09 -20.35
CA ASN A 466 -12.92 -8.30 -21.16
C ASN A 466 -14.07 -8.21 -22.19
N GLU A 467 -15.15 -7.49 -21.86
CA GLU A 467 -16.25 -7.23 -22.80
C GLU A 467 -15.87 -6.16 -23.83
N THR A 468 -15.11 -5.15 -23.41
CA THR A 468 -14.69 -4.01 -24.24
C THR A 468 -13.60 -4.40 -25.24
N TYR A 469 -12.69 -5.28 -24.82
CA TYR A 469 -11.53 -5.73 -25.59
C TYR A 469 -11.53 -7.26 -25.68
N PRO A 470 -12.45 -7.86 -26.46
CA PRO A 470 -12.48 -9.31 -26.60
C PRO A 470 -11.19 -9.80 -27.28
N ILE A 471 -10.72 -10.98 -26.86
CA ILE A 471 -9.44 -11.54 -27.31
C ILE A 471 -9.67 -12.81 -28.11
N VAL A 472 -9.05 -12.86 -29.29
CA VAL A 472 -8.95 -14.07 -30.13
C VAL A 472 -7.48 -14.48 -30.24
N ASN A 473 -7.20 -15.76 -30.03
CA ASN A 473 -5.86 -16.30 -30.18
C ASN A 473 -5.64 -16.83 -31.60
N ASN A 474 -4.47 -16.56 -32.17
CA ASN A 474 -4.07 -17.19 -33.42
C ASN A 474 -3.69 -18.68 -33.22
N GLY A 475 -3.32 -19.37 -34.30
CA GLY A 475 -2.94 -20.79 -34.25
C GLY A 475 -1.70 -21.14 -33.40
N THR A 476 -0.92 -20.15 -32.96
CA THR A 476 0.23 -20.30 -32.06
C THR A 476 -0.05 -19.79 -30.64
N GLY A 477 -1.28 -19.39 -30.33
CA GLY A 477 -1.67 -18.89 -29.01
C GLY A 477 -1.34 -17.42 -28.74
N ILE A 478 -0.98 -16.63 -29.77
CA ILE A 478 -0.74 -15.19 -29.62
C ILE A 478 -2.10 -14.46 -29.57
N PRO A 479 -2.35 -13.61 -28.56
CA PRO A 479 -3.61 -12.90 -28.41
C PRO A 479 -3.70 -11.66 -29.32
N TYR A 480 -4.84 -11.50 -29.98
CA TYR A 480 -5.24 -10.33 -30.78
C TYR A 480 -6.51 -9.70 -30.21
N VAL A 481 -6.63 -8.38 -30.34
CA VAL A 481 -7.83 -7.64 -29.95
C VAL A 481 -8.85 -7.73 -31.09
N ASP A 482 -9.94 -8.47 -30.86
CA ASP A 482 -11.06 -8.64 -31.79
C ASP A 482 -11.93 -7.38 -31.76
N SER A 483 -11.57 -6.38 -32.54
CA SER A 483 -12.18 -5.04 -32.46
C SER A 483 -13.65 -5.04 -32.90
N ASN A 484 -14.10 -6.06 -33.62
CA ASN A 484 -15.47 -6.17 -34.12
C ASN A 484 -16.31 -7.27 -33.43
N GLY A 485 -15.69 -8.09 -32.58
CA GLY A 485 -16.35 -9.11 -31.74
C GLY A 485 -16.89 -10.31 -32.53
N ASN A 486 -16.34 -10.63 -33.70
CA ASN A 486 -16.82 -11.71 -34.55
C ASN A 486 -16.17 -13.07 -34.28
N GLY A 487 -15.17 -13.13 -33.38
CA GLY A 487 -14.45 -14.34 -33.01
C GLY A 487 -13.42 -14.83 -34.02
N VAL A 488 -13.01 -14.00 -34.99
CA VAL A 488 -11.93 -14.29 -35.95
C VAL A 488 -10.97 -13.11 -36.03
N ILE A 489 -9.70 -13.37 -36.40
CA ILE A 489 -8.70 -12.31 -36.56
C ILE A 489 -8.86 -11.68 -37.95
N ASP A 490 -9.23 -10.41 -37.99
CA ASP A 490 -9.44 -9.64 -39.20
C ASP A 490 -8.26 -8.74 -39.59
N THR A 491 -8.27 -8.26 -40.84
CA THR A 491 -7.25 -7.31 -41.31
C THR A 491 -7.39 -5.97 -40.60
N GLY A 492 -6.33 -5.56 -39.90
CA GLY A 492 -6.30 -4.31 -39.12
C GLY A 492 -6.37 -4.52 -37.62
N GLU A 493 -6.62 -5.73 -37.16
CA GLU A 493 -6.58 -6.08 -35.73
C GLU A 493 -5.14 -6.35 -35.28
N GLY A 494 -4.74 -5.64 -34.23
CA GLY A 494 -3.41 -5.74 -33.64
C GLY A 494 -3.29 -6.86 -32.61
N ARG A 495 -2.05 -7.27 -32.33
CA ARG A 495 -1.78 -8.11 -31.15
C ARG A 495 -2.12 -7.31 -29.90
N LEU A 496 -2.49 -7.98 -28.81
CA LEU A 496 -2.73 -7.30 -27.54
C LEU A 496 -1.51 -6.47 -27.08
N LEU A 497 -0.30 -6.96 -27.32
CA LEU A 497 0.94 -6.24 -26.98
C LEU A 497 1.15 -4.94 -27.77
N ASP A 498 0.48 -4.79 -28.92
CA ASP A 498 0.57 -3.61 -29.78
C ASP A 498 -0.55 -2.59 -29.48
N ASP A 499 -1.49 -2.91 -28.58
CA ASP A 499 -2.57 -2.03 -28.15
C ASP A 499 -2.35 -1.60 -26.69
N PRO A 500 -1.85 -0.37 -26.45
CA PRO A 500 -1.49 0.07 -25.10
C PRO A 500 -2.71 0.19 -24.19
N VAL A 501 -3.88 0.49 -24.76
CA VAL A 501 -5.10 0.74 -23.99
C VAL A 501 -5.72 -0.60 -23.59
N ALA A 502 -5.85 -1.53 -24.54
CA ALA A 502 -6.35 -2.87 -24.26
C ALA A 502 -5.40 -3.65 -23.33
N GLN A 503 -4.08 -3.55 -23.54
CA GLN A 503 -3.10 -4.18 -22.66
C GLN A 503 -3.18 -3.64 -21.24
N ASP A 504 -3.30 -2.32 -21.07
CA ASP A 504 -3.43 -1.72 -19.76
C ASP A 504 -4.73 -2.14 -19.06
N ALA A 505 -5.85 -2.15 -19.80
CA ALA A 505 -7.15 -2.57 -19.29
C ALA A 505 -7.13 -4.04 -18.83
N LEU A 506 -6.62 -4.96 -19.66
CA LEU A 506 -6.67 -6.40 -19.44
C LEU A 506 -5.52 -6.91 -18.56
N THR A 507 -4.27 -6.69 -18.98
CA THR A 507 -3.09 -7.19 -18.25
C THR A 507 -2.94 -6.41 -16.94
N GLY A 508 -2.95 -5.08 -17.00
CA GLY A 508 -2.95 -4.26 -15.79
C GLY A 508 -4.15 -4.52 -14.89
N GLY A 509 -5.30 -4.90 -15.47
CA GLY A 509 -6.52 -5.25 -14.73
C GLY A 509 -6.33 -6.51 -13.90
N LEU A 510 -5.84 -7.58 -14.52
CA LEU A 510 -5.53 -8.84 -13.84
C LEU A 510 -4.52 -8.66 -12.71
N LEU A 511 -3.42 -7.95 -12.98
CA LEU A 511 -2.39 -7.70 -11.97
C LEU A 511 -2.94 -6.84 -10.81
N ASN A 512 -3.86 -5.90 -11.08
CA ASN A 512 -4.49 -5.09 -10.05
C ASN A 512 -5.48 -5.88 -9.17
N VAL A 513 -6.20 -6.85 -9.74
CA VAL A 513 -7.03 -7.79 -8.97
C VAL A 513 -6.14 -8.59 -8.01
N ALA A 514 -5.03 -9.15 -8.50
CA ALA A 514 -4.08 -9.87 -7.65
C ALA A 514 -3.48 -8.99 -6.54
N MET A 515 -3.05 -7.76 -6.89
CA MET A 515 -2.50 -6.79 -5.95
C MET A 515 -3.50 -6.43 -4.83
N SER A 516 -4.71 -6.02 -5.20
CA SER A 516 -5.74 -5.62 -4.25
C SER A 516 -6.19 -6.78 -3.36
N GLN A 517 -6.27 -8.00 -3.92
CA GLN A 517 -6.64 -9.19 -3.17
C GLN A 517 -5.55 -9.58 -2.16
N TYR A 518 -4.27 -9.53 -2.57
CA TYR A 518 -3.14 -9.78 -1.68
C TYR A 518 -3.19 -8.87 -0.45
N TYR A 519 -3.25 -7.54 -0.64
CA TYR A 519 -3.23 -6.62 0.50
C TYR A 519 -4.48 -6.70 1.36
N SER A 520 -5.66 -6.89 0.77
CA SER A 520 -6.90 -7.03 1.54
C SER A 520 -6.84 -8.24 2.47
N ARG A 521 -6.40 -9.39 1.95
CA ARG A 521 -6.21 -10.62 2.77
C ARG A 521 -5.11 -10.47 3.79
N PHE A 522 -4.01 -9.80 3.43
CA PHE A 522 -2.91 -9.62 4.36
C PHE A 522 -3.33 -8.80 5.59
N VAL A 523 -4.10 -7.72 5.39
CA VAL A 523 -4.64 -6.91 6.49
C VAL A 523 -5.67 -7.67 7.32
N GLU A 524 -6.55 -8.44 6.68
CA GLU A 524 -7.51 -9.28 7.41
C GLU A 524 -6.82 -10.36 8.25
N ASN A 525 -5.86 -11.07 7.67
CA ASN A 525 -5.06 -12.08 8.38
C ASN A 525 -4.31 -11.45 9.56
N THR A 526 -3.65 -10.31 9.33
CA THR A 526 -2.94 -9.56 10.37
C THR A 526 -3.87 -9.20 11.53
N ARG A 527 -5.00 -8.56 11.24
CA ARG A 527 -5.95 -8.14 12.28
C ARG A 527 -6.61 -9.32 12.99
N HIS A 528 -6.85 -10.42 12.28
CA HIS A 528 -7.37 -11.63 12.88
C HIS A 528 -6.36 -12.26 13.84
N LEU A 529 -5.10 -12.38 13.41
CA LEU A 529 -4.01 -12.89 14.23
C LEU A 529 -3.69 -11.96 15.41
N ASP A 530 -3.76 -10.64 15.23
CA ASP A 530 -3.62 -9.63 16.29
C ASP A 530 -4.68 -9.87 17.38
N ALA A 531 -5.94 -9.99 16.96
CA ALA A 531 -7.05 -10.23 17.87
C ALA A 531 -6.88 -11.56 18.60
N LEU A 532 -6.62 -12.68 17.89
CA LEU A 532 -6.41 -13.99 18.51
C LEU A 532 -5.25 -14.00 19.50
N ASN A 533 -4.15 -13.34 19.15
CA ASN A 533 -2.98 -13.31 19.99
C ASN A 533 -3.05 -12.26 21.10
N HIS A 534 -4.02 -11.33 21.12
CA HIS A 534 -3.98 -10.15 22.01
C HIS A 534 -2.73 -9.28 21.76
N VAL A 535 -2.43 -9.08 20.48
CA VAL A 535 -1.33 -8.24 19.97
C VAL A 535 -1.93 -7.05 19.22
N ILE A 536 -1.17 -5.97 19.11
CA ILE A 536 -1.43 -4.90 18.17
C ILE A 536 -0.21 -4.71 17.26
N SER A 537 -0.45 -4.69 15.95
CA SER A 537 0.58 -4.53 14.93
C SER A 537 0.29 -3.31 14.05
N PRO A 538 0.55 -2.06 14.50
CA PRO A 538 0.17 -0.87 13.74
C PRO A 538 0.93 -0.77 12.41
N ILE A 539 0.18 -0.63 11.31
CA ILE A 539 0.69 -0.62 9.95
C ILE A 539 1.06 0.80 9.52
N GLU A 540 2.34 1.03 9.26
CA GLU A 540 2.79 2.30 8.72
C GLU A 540 2.47 2.48 7.25
N GLY A 541 2.34 1.40 6.48
CA GLY A 541 1.95 1.45 5.08
C GLY A 541 2.64 0.37 4.25
N PHE A 542 2.02 0.02 3.13
CA PHE A 542 2.53 -1.01 2.23
C PHE A 542 2.81 -0.43 0.84
N VAL A 543 3.92 -0.84 0.22
CA VAL A 543 4.20 -0.62 -1.19
C VAL A 543 4.88 -1.84 -1.82
N GLY A 544 4.48 -2.17 -3.05
CA GLY A 544 5.03 -3.33 -3.76
C GLY A 544 4.69 -3.39 -5.25
N ILE A 545 5.08 -4.49 -5.90
CA ILE A 545 4.86 -4.73 -7.33
C ILE A 545 4.13 -6.04 -7.55
N VAL A 546 3.13 -6.00 -8.44
CA VAL A 546 2.66 -7.19 -9.15
C VAL A 546 3.04 -7.03 -10.62
N SER A 547 3.61 -8.07 -11.22
CA SER A 547 4.06 -8.01 -12.61
C SER A 547 3.73 -9.28 -13.35
N SER A 548 3.64 -9.15 -14.67
CA SER A 548 3.93 -10.28 -15.55
C SER A 548 5.44 -10.31 -15.76
N THR A 549 6.13 -11.35 -15.31
CA THR A 549 7.55 -11.55 -15.66
C THR A 549 7.65 -11.91 -17.12
N TYR A 550 8.83 -11.72 -17.71
CA TYR A 550 9.07 -11.97 -19.12
C TYR A 550 10.14 -13.03 -19.29
N ASP A 551 9.90 -13.95 -20.22
CA ASP A 551 11.00 -14.65 -20.87
C ASP A 551 11.35 -13.87 -22.15
N VAL A 552 12.62 -13.52 -22.27
CA VAL A 552 13.18 -12.94 -23.50
C VAL A 552 13.57 -14.09 -24.40
N ASP A 553 12.80 -14.33 -25.45
CA ASP A 553 13.18 -15.27 -26.50
C ASP A 553 14.17 -14.59 -27.45
N TYR A 554 15.31 -15.26 -27.65
CA TYR A 554 16.40 -14.82 -28.52
C TYR A 554 16.43 -15.62 -29.83
N LEU A 555 16.59 -14.92 -30.97
CA LEU A 555 16.95 -15.51 -32.26
C LEU A 555 18.41 -15.15 -32.54
N GLY A 556 19.34 -15.98 -32.08
CA GLY A 556 20.76 -15.65 -32.09
C GLY A 556 21.11 -14.65 -30.97
N THR A 557 21.69 -13.50 -31.30
CA THR A 557 22.00 -12.41 -30.34
C THR A 557 20.90 -11.36 -30.24
N THR A 558 19.80 -11.54 -30.97
CA THR A 558 18.71 -10.56 -31.08
C THR A 558 17.53 -11.05 -30.28
N ALA A 559 17.11 -10.27 -29.28
CA ALA A 559 15.83 -10.49 -28.60
C ALA A 559 14.71 -10.26 -29.63
N PHE A 560 13.83 -11.24 -29.82
CA PHE A 560 12.78 -11.16 -30.85
C PHE A 560 11.38 -11.50 -30.33
N SER A 561 11.24 -11.95 -29.08
CA SER A 561 9.95 -11.98 -28.40
C SER A 561 10.10 -11.71 -26.91
N VAL A 562 9.13 -10.97 -26.37
CA VAL A 562 8.98 -10.65 -24.96
C VAL A 562 7.57 -11.12 -24.62
N MET A 563 7.44 -12.39 -24.23
CA MET A 563 6.17 -13.00 -23.80
C MET A 563 6.09 -13.03 -22.27
N PRO A 564 4.89 -13.07 -21.66
CA PRO A 564 4.75 -13.25 -20.21
C PRO A 564 5.35 -14.61 -19.78
N GLY A 565 6.55 -14.61 -19.22
CA GLY A 565 7.25 -15.78 -18.66
C GLY A 565 6.74 -16.18 -17.27
N GLY A 566 5.75 -15.48 -16.72
CA GLY A 566 5.12 -15.80 -15.45
C GLY A 566 4.38 -14.61 -14.83
N LEU A 567 3.70 -14.85 -13.71
CA LEU A 567 3.02 -13.84 -12.91
C LEU A 567 3.71 -13.77 -11.55
N LEU A 568 3.97 -12.57 -11.04
CA LEU A 568 4.74 -12.34 -9.82
C LEU A 568 4.02 -11.34 -8.91
N ILE A 569 4.02 -11.64 -7.62
CA ILE A 569 3.69 -10.74 -6.51
C ILE A 569 5.01 -10.60 -5.73
N ASP A 570 5.51 -9.38 -5.57
CA ASP A 570 6.70 -9.08 -4.75
C ASP A 570 6.45 -7.80 -3.94
N MET A 571 6.29 -7.94 -2.63
CA MET A 571 5.84 -6.87 -1.73
C MET A 571 6.93 -6.51 -0.72
N LYS A 572 7.89 -5.66 -1.12
CA LYS A 572 9.05 -5.33 -0.30
C LYS A 572 8.80 -4.28 0.76
N GLY A 573 7.96 -3.29 0.47
CA GLY A 573 7.76 -2.13 1.34
C GLY A 573 6.62 -2.33 2.32
N GLN A 574 6.58 -3.47 3.03
CA GLN A 574 5.57 -3.72 4.05
C GLN A 574 6.07 -3.30 5.43
N GLN A 575 5.65 -2.12 5.90
CA GLN A 575 6.18 -1.55 7.14
C GLN A 575 5.15 -1.58 8.27
N PHE A 576 5.60 -2.12 9.41
CA PHE A 576 4.92 -2.07 10.70
C PHE A 576 5.79 -1.26 11.66
N SER A 577 5.16 -0.51 12.57
CA SER A 577 5.90 0.14 13.68
C SER A 577 6.39 -0.87 14.73
N GLY A 578 5.76 -2.04 14.78
CA GLY A 578 6.09 -3.13 15.66
C GLY A 578 4.89 -4.05 15.86
N ALA A 579 5.10 -5.15 16.59
CA ALA A 579 4.05 -6.04 17.06
C ALA A 579 4.15 -6.13 18.58
N TRP A 580 3.12 -5.69 19.29
CA TRP A 580 3.16 -5.46 20.74
C TRP A 580 2.05 -6.20 21.48
N ARG A 581 2.36 -6.80 22.64
CA ARG A 581 1.33 -7.29 23.58
C ARG A 581 0.36 -6.16 23.94
N ASN A 582 -0.94 -6.31 23.70
CA ASN A 582 -1.91 -5.23 23.88
C ASN A 582 -2.20 -4.89 25.36
N ASP A 583 -1.75 -5.73 26.29
CA ASP A 583 -2.00 -5.63 27.73
C ASP A 583 -0.79 -5.15 28.55
N SER A 584 0.37 -5.01 27.90
CA SER A 584 1.65 -4.75 28.55
C SER A 584 2.33 -3.51 27.96
N PRO A 585 3.22 -2.81 28.69
CA PRO A 585 3.99 -1.71 28.12
C PRO A 585 4.95 -2.24 27.04
N ALA A 586 4.82 -1.75 25.81
CA ALA A 586 5.73 -1.96 24.65
C ALA A 586 6.54 -3.27 24.68
N THR A 587 5.85 -4.40 24.89
CA THR A 587 6.48 -5.72 24.97
C THR A 587 6.32 -6.40 23.62
N PHE A 588 7.44 -6.66 22.94
CA PHE A 588 7.42 -7.26 21.60
C PHE A 588 6.78 -8.64 21.58
N ALA A 589 5.97 -8.90 20.55
CA ALA A 589 5.31 -10.16 20.31
C ALA A 589 6.01 -10.94 19.16
N ASN A 590 7.27 -11.33 19.35
CA ASN A 590 8.12 -11.90 18.29
C ASN A 590 7.51 -13.12 17.57
N ALA A 591 6.97 -14.10 18.32
CA ALA A 591 6.35 -15.28 17.73
C ALA A 591 5.13 -14.95 16.84
N HIS A 592 4.43 -13.86 17.15
CA HIS A 592 3.32 -13.39 16.35
C HIS A 592 3.83 -12.70 15.07
N PHE A 593 4.86 -11.87 15.17
CA PHE A 593 5.51 -11.26 14.00
C PHE A 593 6.04 -12.33 13.02
N GLU A 594 6.65 -13.39 13.54
CA GLU A 594 7.10 -14.53 12.73
C GLU A 594 5.93 -15.21 12.00
N LEU A 595 4.80 -15.43 12.67
CA LEU A 595 3.60 -16.02 12.07
C LEU A 595 3.01 -15.14 10.95
N ILE A 596 2.89 -13.83 11.17
CA ILE A 596 2.48 -12.88 10.13
C ILE A 596 3.43 -12.96 8.93
N GLY A 597 4.74 -13.01 9.17
CA GLY A 597 5.77 -13.17 8.13
C GLY A 597 5.60 -14.42 7.26
N HIS A 598 5.15 -15.52 7.83
CA HIS A 598 4.86 -16.74 7.08
C HIS A 598 3.53 -16.63 6.32
N ALA A 599 2.51 -16.03 6.92
CA ALA A 599 1.22 -15.80 6.27
C ALA A 599 1.33 -14.83 5.08
N MET A 600 2.13 -13.77 5.20
CA MET A 600 2.36 -12.83 4.08
C MET A 600 3.06 -13.49 2.89
N SER A 601 4.03 -14.38 3.13
CA SER A 601 4.70 -15.09 2.05
C SER A 601 3.79 -16.19 1.48
N SER A 602 2.98 -16.86 2.29
CA SER A 602 2.04 -17.85 1.75
C SER A 602 1.03 -17.21 0.79
N LEU A 603 0.53 -16.00 1.07
CA LEU A 603 -0.36 -15.29 0.16
C LEU A 603 0.21 -15.08 -1.25
N GLU A 604 1.52 -14.96 -1.44
CA GLU A 604 2.14 -14.72 -2.76
C GLU A 604 1.84 -15.82 -3.78
N HIS A 605 1.66 -17.07 -3.33
CA HIS A 605 1.27 -18.17 -4.22
C HIS A 605 -0.23 -18.45 -4.20
N GLU A 606 -0.87 -18.33 -3.04
CA GLU A 606 -2.30 -18.61 -2.88
C GLU A 606 -3.15 -17.72 -3.78
N ILE A 607 -2.81 -16.43 -3.88
CA ILE A 607 -3.52 -15.48 -4.73
C ILE A 607 -3.46 -15.91 -6.20
N TRP A 608 -2.30 -16.34 -6.69
CA TRP A 608 -2.19 -16.79 -8.07
C TRP A 608 -2.92 -18.11 -8.32
N GLN A 609 -2.87 -19.04 -7.37
CA GLN A 609 -3.62 -20.28 -7.48
C GLN A 609 -5.13 -20.02 -7.53
N GLU A 610 -5.62 -19.09 -6.72
CA GLU A 610 -7.02 -18.73 -6.68
C GLU A 610 -7.48 -18.03 -7.97
N ILE A 611 -6.70 -17.05 -8.44
CA ILE A 611 -7.07 -16.26 -9.63
C ILE A 611 -6.94 -17.08 -10.91
N THR A 612 -5.90 -17.89 -11.03
CA THR A 612 -5.52 -18.53 -12.30
C THR A 612 -5.82 -20.03 -12.36
N GLY A 613 -5.99 -20.69 -11.21
CA GLY A 613 -6.07 -22.15 -11.11
C GLY A 613 -4.75 -22.88 -11.38
N PHE A 614 -3.67 -22.17 -11.72
CA PHE A 614 -2.35 -22.76 -11.92
C PHE A 614 -1.57 -22.85 -10.63
N ASP A 615 -0.63 -23.78 -10.59
CA ASP A 615 0.26 -23.89 -9.45
C ASP A 615 1.23 -22.72 -9.38
N ALA A 616 1.45 -22.19 -8.18
CA ALA A 616 2.33 -21.05 -7.93
C ALA A 616 3.24 -21.31 -6.73
N VAL A 617 4.37 -20.60 -6.65
CA VAL A 617 5.37 -20.81 -5.61
C VAL A 617 5.68 -19.49 -4.91
N SER A 618 5.66 -19.51 -3.58
CA SER A 618 6.18 -18.45 -2.72
C SER A 618 7.47 -18.90 -2.03
N THR A 619 8.08 -18.03 -1.24
CA THR A 619 9.29 -18.40 -0.47
C THR A 619 9.01 -19.60 0.46
N VAL A 620 7.94 -19.53 1.28
CA VAL A 620 7.60 -20.61 2.23
C VAL A 620 7.29 -21.92 1.52
N ARG A 621 6.57 -21.87 0.39
CA ARG A 621 6.25 -23.05 -0.39
C ARG A 621 7.46 -23.61 -1.12
N GLY A 622 8.34 -22.75 -1.64
CA GLY A 622 9.60 -23.15 -2.23
C GLY A 622 10.49 -23.93 -1.26
N ILE A 623 10.52 -23.51 0.01
CA ILE A 623 11.21 -24.26 1.08
C ILE A 623 10.57 -25.64 1.28
N GLN A 624 9.24 -25.71 1.38
CA GLN A 624 8.53 -27.00 1.52
C GLN A 624 8.82 -27.96 0.35
N MET A 625 8.83 -27.45 -0.89
CA MET A 625 9.16 -28.22 -2.09
C MET A 625 10.62 -28.67 -2.09
N ALA A 626 11.55 -27.81 -1.71
CA ALA A 626 12.97 -28.15 -1.61
C ALA A 626 13.20 -29.27 -0.58
N LEU A 627 12.56 -29.19 0.59
CA LEU A 627 12.61 -30.21 1.64
C LEU A 627 12.01 -31.54 1.18
N ALA A 628 10.89 -31.50 0.45
CA ALA A 628 10.28 -32.69 -0.15
C ALA A 628 11.23 -33.38 -1.15
N ASN A 629 12.07 -32.59 -1.83
CA ASN A 629 13.11 -33.08 -2.74
C ASN A 629 14.43 -33.46 -2.05
N GLY A 630 14.44 -33.58 -0.72
CA GLY A 630 15.61 -34.05 0.04
C GLY A 630 16.62 -32.97 0.40
N THR A 631 16.30 -31.68 0.18
CA THR A 631 17.10 -30.57 0.71
C THR A 631 16.98 -30.52 2.24
N GLN A 632 17.99 -29.96 2.91
CA GLN A 632 17.96 -29.70 4.35
C GLN A 632 17.68 -28.21 4.60
N LEU A 633 16.70 -27.92 5.45
CA LEU A 633 16.50 -26.58 6.01
C LEU A 633 17.42 -26.44 7.22
N LEU A 634 18.18 -25.35 7.26
CA LEU A 634 19.22 -25.13 8.26
C LEU A 634 18.83 -23.93 9.13
N ASP A 635 18.79 -24.15 10.44
CA ASP A 635 18.58 -23.10 11.44
C ASP A 635 19.94 -22.64 11.98
N LEU A 636 20.31 -21.41 11.64
CA LEU A 636 21.59 -20.80 12.05
C LEU A 636 21.62 -20.41 13.52
N THR A 637 20.46 -20.30 14.18
CA THR A 637 20.37 -19.88 15.57
C THR A 637 20.71 -21.01 16.55
N THR A 638 20.51 -22.25 16.13
CA THR A 638 20.69 -23.46 16.94
C THR A 638 21.88 -24.32 16.52
N GLY A 639 22.53 -24.01 15.39
CA GLY A 639 23.64 -24.78 14.84
C GLY A 639 24.94 -24.68 15.65
N SER A 640 25.55 -25.82 15.96
CA SER A 640 26.90 -25.88 16.51
C SER A 640 27.93 -25.33 15.51
N ALA A 641 29.11 -24.89 15.99
CA ALA A 641 30.20 -24.47 15.10
C ALA A 641 30.59 -25.56 14.08
N THR A 642 30.39 -26.84 14.41
CA THR A 642 30.64 -27.96 13.50
C THR A 642 29.58 -28.04 12.41
N GLU A 643 28.30 -27.91 12.77
CA GLU A 643 27.21 -27.84 11.79
C GLU A 643 27.41 -26.66 10.85
N ILE A 644 27.61 -25.45 11.39
CA ILE A 644 27.82 -24.22 10.62
C ILE A 644 29.03 -24.33 9.68
N ASN A 645 30.17 -24.86 10.16
CA ASN A 645 31.35 -25.06 9.31
C ASN A 645 31.12 -26.14 8.24
N GLY A 646 30.30 -27.15 8.52
CA GLY A 646 29.85 -28.15 7.55
C GLY A 646 28.97 -27.55 6.44
N MET A 647 28.31 -26.42 6.71
CA MET A 647 27.42 -25.75 5.74
C MET A 647 28.18 -25.11 4.57
N TYR A 648 29.44 -24.71 4.78
CA TYR A 648 30.25 -24.09 3.73
C TYR A 648 30.28 -24.94 2.46
N GLY A 649 30.41 -26.26 2.59
CA GLY A 649 30.38 -27.18 1.44
C GLY A 649 29.08 -27.12 0.64
N ASN A 650 27.93 -26.98 1.32
CA ASN A 650 26.61 -26.93 0.67
C ASN A 650 26.37 -25.61 -0.08
N PHE A 651 27.00 -24.52 0.35
CA PHE A 651 27.00 -23.25 -0.38
C PHE A 651 28.13 -23.17 -1.43
N GLY A 652 28.90 -24.24 -1.63
CA GLY A 652 30.02 -24.27 -2.59
C GLY A 652 31.29 -23.57 -2.11
N PHE A 653 31.49 -23.43 -0.79
CA PHE A 653 32.73 -22.98 -0.16
C PHE A 653 33.57 -24.16 0.32
N THR A 654 34.87 -23.91 0.44
CA THR A 654 35.77 -24.76 1.20
C THR A 654 35.43 -24.65 2.69
N SER A 655 35.74 -25.66 3.51
CA SER A 655 35.58 -25.59 4.97
C SER A 655 36.66 -24.76 5.66
N GLN A 656 37.62 -24.25 4.89
CA GLN A 656 38.74 -23.43 5.35
C GLN A 656 38.71 -22.08 4.64
N PRO A 657 38.97 -20.97 5.36
CA PRO A 657 38.98 -19.64 4.78
C PRO A 657 40.12 -19.51 3.77
N GLN A 658 39.84 -18.88 2.63
CA GLN A 658 40.88 -18.55 1.66
C GLN A 658 41.62 -17.29 2.09
N SER A 659 42.94 -17.24 1.91
CA SER A 659 43.72 -16.03 2.18
C SER A 659 43.14 -14.82 1.41
N PRO A 660 42.99 -13.63 2.03
CA PRO A 660 43.48 -13.24 3.37
C PRO A 660 42.45 -13.41 4.50
N PHE A 661 41.37 -14.15 4.29
CA PHE A 661 40.34 -14.38 5.29
C PHE A 661 40.81 -15.38 6.36
N SER A 662 40.25 -15.23 7.56
CA SER A 662 40.46 -16.10 8.73
C SER A 662 39.11 -16.50 9.32
N ILE A 663 39.05 -17.62 10.02
CA ILE A 663 37.84 -18.01 10.76
C ILE A 663 37.65 -17.05 11.93
N SER A 664 36.45 -16.52 12.07
CA SER A 664 35.99 -15.72 13.20
C SER A 664 34.76 -16.36 13.79
N VAL A 665 34.67 -16.37 15.11
CA VAL A 665 33.46 -16.75 15.82
C VAL A 665 32.89 -15.45 16.37
N ARG A 666 31.64 -15.13 16.02
CA ARG A 666 31.00 -13.87 16.42
C ARG A 666 29.78 -14.18 17.26
N ASP A 667 29.60 -13.41 18.33
CA ASP A 667 28.35 -13.39 19.07
C ASP A 667 27.36 -12.52 18.28
N VAL A 668 26.24 -13.09 17.85
CA VAL A 668 25.13 -12.40 17.18
C VAL A 668 23.89 -12.66 18.02
N PHE A 669 23.49 -11.67 18.83
CA PHE A 669 22.46 -11.82 19.87
C PHE A 669 22.75 -13.01 20.81
N SER A 670 21.84 -13.98 20.93
CA SER A 670 22.01 -15.21 21.72
C SER A 670 22.70 -16.35 20.95
N THR A 671 23.13 -16.10 19.71
CA THR A 671 23.72 -17.10 18.81
C THR A 671 25.22 -16.86 18.66
N ARG A 672 25.96 -17.88 18.21
CA ARG A 672 27.42 -17.78 18.05
C ARG A 672 27.94 -18.36 16.73
N PRO A 673 27.54 -17.78 15.57
CA PRO A 673 27.95 -18.30 14.27
C PRO A 673 29.46 -18.23 14.05
N THR A 674 29.97 -19.21 13.31
CA THR A 674 31.34 -19.20 12.77
C THR A 674 31.31 -18.63 11.35
N THR A 675 32.13 -17.61 11.08
CA THR A 675 32.18 -16.86 9.82
C THR A 675 33.62 -16.68 9.34
N TRP A 676 33.81 -16.16 8.12
CA TRP A 676 35.13 -15.77 7.61
C TRP A 676 35.28 -14.26 7.68
N SER A 677 36.39 -13.77 8.25
CA SER A 677 36.70 -12.35 8.39
C SER A 677 38.01 -11.98 7.68
N HIS A 678 38.02 -10.84 6.99
CA HIS A 678 39.22 -10.24 6.43
C HIS A 678 39.88 -9.28 7.43
N SER A 679 41.21 -9.11 7.37
CA SER A 679 41.97 -8.29 8.34
C SER A 679 41.97 -6.78 8.06
N SER A 680 41.36 -6.31 6.96
CA SER A 680 41.26 -4.88 6.66
C SER A 680 39.94 -4.29 7.18
N THR A 681 40.01 -3.55 8.28
CA THR A 681 38.90 -2.81 8.90
C THR A 681 38.84 -1.37 8.39
N ALA A 682 38.58 -1.17 7.10
CA ALA A 682 38.39 0.16 6.53
C ALA A 682 36.92 0.34 6.13
N GLY A 683 36.12 0.85 7.07
CA GLY A 683 34.70 1.19 6.88
C GLY A 683 33.75 0.01 7.09
N ASP A 684 32.80 0.20 8.00
CA ASP A 684 31.69 -0.67 8.39
C ASP A 684 32.06 -2.11 8.81
N ASP A 685 31.97 -2.37 10.12
CA ASP A 685 32.18 -3.70 10.70
C ASP A 685 31.14 -4.70 10.16
N GLY A 686 31.51 -5.38 9.09
CA GLY A 686 30.76 -6.47 8.50
C GLY A 686 31.64 -7.66 8.12
N PHE A 687 31.01 -8.80 7.88
CA PHE A 687 31.66 -9.93 7.21
C PHE A 687 30.94 -10.22 5.89
N THR A 688 31.73 -10.46 4.84
CA THR A 688 31.23 -10.84 3.52
C THR A 688 31.37 -12.34 3.36
N MET A 689 30.26 -13.06 3.33
CA MET A 689 30.22 -14.42 2.81
C MET A 689 29.94 -14.33 1.31
N LEU A 690 30.78 -14.90 0.47
CA LEU A 690 30.43 -15.07 -0.95
C LEU A 690 29.26 -16.07 -1.04
N LYS A 691 28.58 -16.17 -2.19
CA LYS A 691 27.56 -17.22 -2.50
C LYS A 691 28.15 -18.41 -3.26
N LYS A 692 29.34 -18.24 -3.85
CA LYS A 692 30.20 -19.28 -4.46
C LYS A 692 31.62 -18.73 -4.64
N LEU A 693 32.63 -19.60 -4.75
CA LEU A 693 33.96 -19.21 -5.27
C LEU A 693 33.82 -18.70 -6.72
N PRO A 694 34.03 -17.40 -6.99
CA PRO A 694 33.91 -16.85 -8.33
C PRO A 694 35.11 -17.29 -9.17
N SER A 695 34.88 -17.69 -10.42
CA SER A 695 35.98 -18.05 -11.33
C SER A 695 36.76 -16.82 -11.85
N SER A 696 36.21 -15.62 -11.69
CA SER A 696 36.85 -14.34 -12.02
C SER A 696 36.16 -13.18 -11.28
N VAL A 697 36.79 -12.00 -11.28
CA VAL A 697 36.24 -10.76 -10.68
C VAL A 697 34.94 -10.27 -11.35
N ASN A 698 34.58 -10.81 -12.52
CA ASN A 698 33.38 -10.46 -13.27
C ASN A 698 32.33 -11.58 -13.24
N ASP A 699 32.48 -12.61 -12.39
CA ASP A 699 31.52 -13.71 -12.30
C ASP A 699 30.20 -13.17 -11.70
N PRO A 700 29.09 -13.16 -12.46
CA PRO A 700 27.81 -12.60 -11.99
C PRO A 700 27.18 -13.40 -10.84
N ARG A 701 27.73 -14.59 -10.51
CA ARG A 701 27.33 -15.41 -9.35
C ARG A 701 28.09 -15.03 -8.08
N SER A 702 28.95 -14.02 -8.11
CA SER A 702 29.61 -13.42 -6.94
C SER A 702 28.64 -12.62 -6.07
N ALA A 703 27.48 -13.18 -5.73
CA ALA A 703 26.60 -12.55 -4.77
C ALA A 703 27.31 -12.54 -3.40
N GLN A 704 27.34 -11.37 -2.77
CA GLN A 704 27.89 -11.15 -1.44
C GLN A 704 26.74 -11.18 -0.44
N LEU A 705 26.78 -12.11 0.51
CA LEU A 705 26.02 -12.00 1.74
C LEU A 705 26.85 -11.15 2.71
N THR A 706 26.48 -9.88 2.82
CA THR A 706 27.11 -8.93 3.74
C THR A 706 26.22 -8.81 4.96
N TYR A 707 26.73 -9.18 6.13
CA TYR A 707 26.15 -8.79 7.41
C TYR A 707 26.90 -7.55 7.89
N SER A 708 26.22 -6.42 8.01
CA SER A 708 26.68 -5.24 8.73
C SER A 708 26.03 -5.22 10.11
N ASN A 709 26.83 -5.06 11.16
CA ASN A 709 26.28 -4.87 12.49
C ASN A 709 25.67 -3.46 12.59
N THR A 710 24.37 -3.31 12.40
CA THR A 710 23.65 -2.09 12.79
C THR A 710 23.29 -2.18 14.27
N PHE A 711 24.29 -2.15 15.15
CA PHE A 711 24.08 -1.83 16.57
C PHE A 711 24.63 -0.42 16.79
N LEU A 712 23.71 0.52 17.06
CA LEU A 712 23.90 1.92 17.47
C LEU A 712 24.06 2.97 16.33
N TYR A 713 22.92 3.45 15.82
CA TYR A 713 22.75 4.89 15.62
C TYR A 713 21.88 5.42 16.77
N ASP A 714 22.48 5.57 17.95
CA ASP A 714 21.99 6.47 18.99
C ASP A 714 22.73 7.80 18.83
N ASN A 715 22.01 8.78 18.26
CA ASN A 715 22.06 10.21 18.62
C ASN A 715 20.83 10.91 18.07
#